data_AF-A0A660SE13-F1
#
_entry.id   AF-A0A660SE13-F1
#
_cell.length_a   1.000
_cell.length_b   1.000
_cell.length_c   1.000
_cell.angle_alpha   90.00
_cell.angle_beta   90.00
_cell.angle_gamma   90.00
#
_symmetry.space_group_name_H-M   'P 1'
#
loop_
_entity.id
_entity.type
_entity.pdbx_description
1 polymer ?
#
loop_
_entity_poly.entity_id
_entity_poly.type
_entity_poly.pdbx_seq_one_letter_code
_entity_poly.pdbx_strand_id
1 'polypeptide(L)'
;TIVTTSWIYSEYSGIDDAEKIRNFIIDAYENWGTLWVLLGGDINQVAYRTAFAFDCEYGEYWENFIPCDLYFSDLDGDWNANGNDIYGELDDNIDMYPDVMIGRASVQNTSEASAFVDKILTYEKNPPTDYQLNMLFLAMILWWDPYTDSGIGKDHIDDMYVPDRFNPITKLYQSLGNETYDNVMAALNSGQSIINHDGHAGWYVMGIGDGYLSIGDMDALTNGPAYSILYTIGCWPVAFDYDCIAEHFVTNPNGGGVAFIGNSRYGWGSPGNPLYGYSDRFDQEFYRQIFNNNVYQIGNTLSAAKSTYIPLAGEGNVYRWCEYEINLLGEPEMPIWTDTPQELAVTFPDELPLGGSSCQITVTDGDNPIEGAFVCLMQDTTVYETTLTGIDGQASFNITTSNPSSDIQLTVTAQNFIPSENTISLISNEPYVQISSYSTNDSEEGYIVPGELTAMDIWLHNYGNQNANSVSVLLTSDNSKITMIDSIETITSISAGDSVFIENAFSFDVSENLLNGEVVYLNSEISDDASHTWSDLVSITGATPVISYFYHDVIDSLGGDGDGIAEPGETVNPHIIVKNSGLITADSVTAELSTDSPYIDIPILFVPLSFGDILPSQFGQTFAEITILPDCPTQYFPQINIGIWTEDGYTFTDSFYVTIGETGFYDDMEDGPGSWTHSGTDNLWHLTSYRKLSGDYSWYCGNEGQFVYNNDVEDFLVSESFAIGQDAELSFWCWYEFPNYGTDGFYAEINDGSGWTDLDFIGSGGALGTLTTGNDWLEYKYDLSRYPAGTELTLRFRFVSDEGDVAEGVYIDDVRIYEKYDIIVADFSADVTYGIKPLSVQFTDVSNSVVDSIVD
;
A
#
# COMPACT_ATOMS: atom_id res chain seq x y z
N THR A 1 15.21 9.60 -10.66
CA THR A 1 15.77 10.75 -11.42
C THR A 1 16.24 11.83 -10.45
N ILE A 2 17.24 12.66 -10.79
CA ILE A 2 17.67 13.79 -9.94
C ILE A 2 17.35 15.11 -10.64
N VAL A 3 16.67 16.02 -9.92
CA VAL A 3 16.29 17.35 -10.41
C VAL A 3 16.67 18.41 -9.38
N THR A 4 17.25 19.52 -9.83
CA THR A 4 17.65 20.62 -8.94
C THR A 4 16.50 21.60 -8.71
N THR A 5 16.28 22.04 -7.46
CA THR A 5 15.27 23.06 -7.12
C THR A 5 15.37 24.33 -7.96
N SER A 6 16.58 24.78 -8.29
CA SER A 6 16.80 25.95 -9.16
C SER A 6 16.30 25.81 -10.60
N TRP A 7 16.11 24.58 -11.09
CA TRP A 7 15.45 24.27 -12.37
C TRP A 7 13.94 24.18 -12.21
N ILE A 8 13.46 23.53 -11.14
CA ILE A 8 12.03 23.50 -10.79
C ILE A 8 11.49 24.93 -10.70
N TYR A 9 12.20 25.81 -9.97
CA TYR A 9 11.82 27.20 -9.79
C TYR A 9 11.90 28.07 -11.06
N SER A 10 12.54 27.59 -12.15
CA SER A 10 12.59 28.27 -13.44
C SER A 10 11.59 27.76 -14.47
N GLU A 11 11.29 26.46 -14.46
CA GLU A 11 10.38 25.84 -15.43
C GLU A 11 8.92 25.78 -14.94
N TYR A 12 8.68 25.65 -13.63
CA TYR A 12 7.34 25.51 -13.06
C TYR A 12 6.78 26.83 -12.52
N SER A 13 5.46 27.00 -12.68
CA SER A 13 4.70 28.08 -12.08
C SER A 13 4.14 27.68 -10.71
N GLY A 14 3.98 28.67 -9.84
CA GLY A 14 3.36 28.61 -8.53
C GLY A 14 3.48 29.97 -7.84
N ILE A 15 2.66 30.23 -6.82
CA ILE A 15 2.66 31.45 -6.02
C ILE A 15 3.98 31.62 -5.24
N ASP A 16 4.57 30.50 -4.82
CA ASP A 16 5.87 30.41 -4.16
C ASP A 16 6.66 29.19 -4.64
N ASP A 17 7.80 28.93 -4.00
CA ASP A 17 8.71 27.85 -4.39
C ASP A 17 8.25 26.45 -3.92
N ALA A 18 7.37 26.36 -2.90
CA ALA A 18 6.80 25.09 -2.46
C ALA A 18 5.70 24.62 -3.44
N GLU A 19 4.82 25.51 -3.90
CA GLU A 19 3.81 25.14 -4.91
C GLU A 19 4.48 24.71 -6.22
N LYS A 20 5.59 25.33 -6.62
CA LYS A 20 6.36 24.86 -7.79
C LYS A 20 6.94 23.46 -7.63
N ILE A 21 7.33 23.07 -6.41
CA ILE A 21 7.79 21.70 -6.12
C ILE A 21 6.62 20.73 -6.26
N ARG A 22 5.45 21.01 -5.65
CA ARG A 22 4.25 20.19 -5.81
C ARG A 22 3.84 20.07 -7.29
N ASN A 23 3.79 21.17 -8.02
CA ASN A 23 3.46 21.20 -9.46
C ASN A 23 4.46 20.44 -10.33
N PHE A 24 5.75 20.36 -9.94
CA PHE A 24 6.73 19.50 -10.59
C PHE A 24 6.53 18.01 -10.24
N ILE A 25 6.17 17.71 -8.99
CA ILE A 25 5.89 16.33 -8.55
C ILE A 25 4.64 15.79 -9.25
N ILE A 26 3.60 16.61 -9.46
CA ILE A 26 2.43 16.28 -10.30
C ILE A 26 2.88 15.86 -11.72
N ASP A 27 3.70 16.68 -12.40
CA ASP A 27 4.20 16.35 -13.75
C ASP A 27 5.06 15.06 -13.76
N ALA A 28 5.88 14.84 -12.73
CA ALA A 28 6.70 13.64 -12.60
C ALA A 28 5.88 12.37 -12.31
N TYR A 29 4.86 12.46 -11.46
CA TYR A 29 3.89 11.38 -11.22
C TYR A 29 3.18 11.01 -12.53
N GLU A 30 2.55 12.00 -13.19
CA GLU A 30 1.76 11.80 -14.39
C GLU A 30 2.57 11.26 -15.58
N ASN A 31 3.80 11.74 -15.78
CA ASN A 31 4.55 11.48 -17.02
C ASN A 31 5.77 10.57 -16.84
N TRP A 32 6.28 10.36 -15.63
CA TRP A 32 7.45 9.50 -15.37
C TRP A 32 7.11 8.25 -14.57
N GLY A 33 5.91 8.15 -14.00
CA GLY A 33 5.55 7.06 -13.09
C GLY A 33 6.30 7.15 -11.76
N THR A 34 6.57 8.37 -11.28
CA THR A 34 7.23 8.59 -9.99
C THR A 34 6.35 8.08 -8.85
N LEU A 35 6.91 7.19 -8.02
CA LEU A 35 6.31 6.69 -6.77
C LEU A 35 7.00 7.28 -5.53
N TRP A 36 8.31 7.54 -5.61
CA TRP A 36 9.17 7.92 -4.49
C TRP A 36 9.80 9.29 -4.73
N VAL A 37 9.77 10.16 -3.72
CA VAL A 37 10.37 11.50 -3.79
C VAL A 37 11.17 11.80 -2.52
N LEU A 38 12.50 11.85 -2.66
CA LEU A 38 13.40 12.36 -1.63
C LEU A 38 13.58 13.89 -1.77
N LEU A 39 13.17 14.64 -0.76
CA LEU A 39 13.44 16.07 -0.63
C LEU A 39 14.89 16.28 -0.16
N GLY A 40 15.78 16.50 -1.13
CA GLY A 40 17.24 16.61 -0.94
C GLY A 40 17.73 17.93 -0.35
N GLY A 41 17.34 18.25 0.88
CA GLY A 41 17.87 19.38 1.65
C GLY A 41 16.95 19.89 2.77
N ASP A 42 17.56 20.63 3.69
CA ASP A 42 16.87 21.43 4.72
C ASP A 42 16.05 22.61 4.08
N ILE A 43 15.17 23.24 4.87
CA ILE A 43 14.23 24.29 4.47
C ILE A 43 14.87 25.53 3.85
N ASN A 44 16.18 25.75 4.05
CA ASN A 44 16.93 26.84 3.42
C ASN A 44 17.32 26.53 1.95
N GLN A 45 17.09 25.30 1.48
CA GLN A 45 17.49 24.78 0.17
C GLN A 45 16.29 24.18 -0.60
N VAL A 46 15.41 23.45 0.10
CA VAL A 46 14.18 22.85 -0.42
C VAL A 46 13.01 23.39 0.39
N ALA A 47 12.12 24.15 -0.26
CA ALA A 47 10.97 24.75 0.42
C ALA A 47 10.06 23.71 1.08
N TYR A 48 9.27 24.14 2.06
CA TYR A 48 8.27 23.33 2.76
C TYR A 48 6.93 24.08 2.81
N ARG A 49 5.87 23.38 3.20
CA ARG A 49 4.54 23.96 3.46
C ARG A 49 4.17 23.79 4.93
N THR A 50 3.36 24.72 5.44
CA THR A 50 2.64 24.55 6.71
C THR A 50 1.16 24.28 6.44
N ALA A 51 0.58 23.28 7.08
CA ALA A 51 -0.84 22.96 7.04
C ALA A 51 -1.57 23.47 8.31
N PHE A 52 -2.89 23.56 8.28
CA PHE A 52 -3.74 23.96 9.43
C PHE A 52 -4.88 22.96 9.64
N ALA A 53 -4.93 22.32 10.80
CA ALA A 53 -6.04 21.42 11.17
C ALA A 53 -7.11 22.16 12.00
N PHE A 54 -6.71 22.72 13.15
CA PHE A 54 -7.58 23.51 14.05
C PHE A 54 -6.72 24.36 15.01
N ASP A 55 -7.34 25.20 15.86
CA ASP A 55 -6.62 25.91 16.93
C ASP A 55 -6.37 24.99 18.12
N CYS A 56 -5.12 24.56 18.33
CA CYS A 56 -4.77 23.65 19.42
C CYS A 56 -4.87 24.28 20.82
N GLU A 57 -5.14 25.58 20.95
CA GLU A 57 -5.18 26.32 22.22
C GLU A 57 -3.88 26.35 23.04
N TYR A 58 -2.74 25.90 22.51
CA TYR A 58 -1.43 25.99 23.18
C TYR A 58 -1.03 27.43 23.57
N GLY A 59 -1.63 28.43 22.92
CA GLY A 59 -1.58 29.84 23.32
C GLY A 59 -0.67 30.73 22.45
N GLU A 60 0.02 30.15 21.47
CA GLU A 60 0.77 30.88 20.45
C GLU A 60 0.20 30.56 19.05
N TYR A 61 -0.36 31.56 18.36
CA TYR A 61 -1.14 31.35 17.12
C TYR A 61 -0.36 30.69 15.95
N TRP A 62 0.97 30.81 15.95
CA TRP A 62 1.82 30.24 14.90
C TRP A 62 2.00 28.71 15.05
N GLU A 63 1.59 28.14 16.19
CA GLU A 63 1.68 26.71 16.48
C GLU A 63 0.68 25.88 15.69
N ASN A 64 -0.44 26.50 15.32
CA ASN A 64 -1.50 25.89 14.51
C ASN A 64 -1.08 25.73 13.03
N PHE A 65 0.12 26.18 12.66
CA PHE A 65 0.69 26.06 11.32
C PHE A 65 1.79 24.98 11.36
N ILE A 66 1.41 23.78 10.94
CA ILE A 66 2.14 22.53 11.11
C ILE A 66 3.06 22.29 9.90
N PRO A 67 4.39 22.25 10.04
CA PRO A 67 5.29 21.88 8.95
C PRO A 67 4.95 20.48 8.45
N CYS A 68 4.62 20.38 7.16
CA CYS A 68 3.89 19.25 6.61
C CYS A 68 4.42 18.91 5.21
N ASP A 69 5.15 17.80 5.10
CA ASP A 69 5.61 17.28 3.82
C ASP A 69 4.54 16.42 3.10
N LEU A 70 3.40 16.11 3.74
CA LEU A 70 2.22 15.52 3.08
C LEU A 70 1.72 16.39 1.91
N TYR A 71 1.89 17.72 1.98
CA TYR A 71 1.61 18.65 0.88
C TYR A 71 2.31 18.31 -0.46
N PHE A 72 3.43 17.58 -0.41
CA PHE A 72 4.16 17.12 -1.60
C PHE A 72 3.82 15.67 -2.00
N SER A 73 2.93 15.02 -1.25
CA SER A 73 2.59 13.60 -1.30
C SER A 73 1.14 13.40 -1.74
N ASP A 74 0.22 14.14 -1.15
CA ASP A 74 -1.12 14.45 -1.68
C ASP A 74 -0.94 15.43 -2.85
N LEU A 75 -1.26 14.97 -4.06
CA LEU A 75 -1.13 15.71 -5.32
C LEU A 75 -2.49 16.17 -5.87
N ASP A 76 -3.58 15.53 -5.43
CA ASP A 76 -4.94 15.86 -5.81
C ASP A 76 -5.46 17.17 -5.20
N GLY A 77 -6.54 17.72 -5.78
CA GLY A 77 -7.21 18.91 -5.24
C GLY A 77 -6.37 20.21 -5.17
N ASP A 78 -6.85 21.15 -4.34
CA ASP A 78 -6.26 22.47 -4.11
C ASP A 78 -6.18 22.75 -2.60
N TRP A 79 -4.95 22.75 -2.10
CA TRP A 79 -4.57 23.01 -0.71
C TRP A 79 -4.72 24.48 -0.28
N ASN A 80 -5.24 25.38 -1.12
CA ASN A 80 -5.61 26.77 -0.76
C ASN A 80 -6.82 27.20 -1.62
N ALA A 81 -7.81 26.31 -1.75
CA ALA A 81 -8.96 26.46 -2.65
C ALA A 81 -9.79 27.73 -2.36
N ASN A 82 -9.81 28.17 -1.09
CA ASN A 82 -10.50 29.40 -0.69
C ASN A 82 -9.68 30.68 -0.97
N GLY A 83 -8.37 30.55 -1.21
CA GLY A 83 -7.45 31.63 -1.58
C GLY A 83 -7.09 32.59 -0.45
N ASN A 84 -6.98 32.12 0.81
CA ASN A 84 -6.68 32.94 1.98
C ASN A 84 -5.24 32.81 2.54
N ASP A 85 -4.42 31.92 1.95
CA ASP A 85 -3.03 31.60 2.34
C ASP A 85 -2.87 30.81 3.66
N ILE A 86 -3.95 30.21 4.18
CA ILE A 86 -3.96 29.06 5.09
C ILE A 86 -4.10 27.82 4.19
N TYR A 87 -3.42 26.71 4.54
CA TYR A 87 -3.37 25.54 3.66
C TYR A 87 -3.86 24.28 4.35
N GLY A 88 -4.69 23.50 3.63
CA GLY A 88 -5.26 22.25 4.12
C GLY A 88 -6.32 22.41 5.20
N GLU A 89 -6.90 23.61 5.37
CA GLU A 89 -8.01 23.79 6.32
C GLU A 89 -9.31 23.19 5.76
N LEU A 90 -10.39 23.16 6.56
CA LEU A 90 -11.66 22.55 6.16
C LEU A 90 -12.38 23.28 5.00
N ASP A 91 -12.03 24.55 4.75
CA ASP A 91 -12.53 25.33 3.61
C ASP A 91 -11.71 25.07 2.30
N ASP A 92 -10.67 24.23 2.35
CA ASP A 92 -9.88 23.80 1.19
C ASP A 92 -10.42 22.48 0.58
N ASN A 93 -9.87 22.06 -0.56
CA ASN A 93 -10.30 20.85 -1.26
C ASN A 93 -9.13 19.87 -1.40
N ILE A 94 -8.94 19.03 -0.38
CA ILE A 94 -7.90 17.99 -0.34
C ILE A 94 -8.52 16.68 0.19
N ASP A 95 -7.89 15.54 -0.07
CA ASP A 95 -8.29 14.25 0.50
C ASP A 95 -7.24 13.61 1.42
N MET A 96 -6.01 14.16 1.46
CA MET A 96 -4.87 13.69 2.27
C MET A 96 -4.27 12.35 1.84
N TYR A 97 -4.74 11.70 0.78
CA TYR A 97 -4.21 10.41 0.34
C TYR A 97 -2.84 10.58 -0.33
N PRO A 98 -1.80 9.83 0.09
CA PRO A 98 -0.49 9.86 -0.56
C PRO A 98 -0.49 9.27 -1.98
N ASP A 99 -0.36 10.11 -3.02
CA ASP A 99 -0.09 9.70 -4.40
C ASP A 99 1.37 9.25 -4.60
N VAL A 100 2.29 9.92 -3.89
CA VAL A 100 3.73 9.59 -3.88
C VAL A 100 4.27 9.56 -2.46
N MET A 101 5.17 8.63 -2.18
CA MET A 101 5.80 8.47 -0.88
C MET A 101 6.95 9.48 -0.73
N ILE A 102 6.81 10.39 0.24
CA ILE A 102 7.76 11.46 0.52
C ILE A 102 8.66 11.11 1.72
N GLY A 103 9.94 11.50 1.61
CA GLY A 103 10.85 11.62 2.75
C GLY A 103 11.83 12.77 2.53
N ARG A 104 12.45 13.26 3.61
CA ARG A 104 13.36 14.42 3.57
C ARG A 104 14.76 14.08 4.05
N ALA A 105 15.75 14.31 3.19
CA ALA A 105 17.15 14.35 3.57
C ALA A 105 17.47 15.76 4.11
N SER A 106 17.08 16.06 5.35
CA SER A 106 17.33 17.39 5.92
C SER A 106 18.82 17.58 6.22
N VAL A 107 19.50 18.24 5.28
CA VAL A 107 20.94 18.48 5.29
C VAL A 107 21.22 19.92 4.87
N GLN A 108 22.07 20.61 5.63
CA GLN A 108 22.39 22.02 5.41
C GLN A 108 23.68 22.20 4.59
N ASN A 109 24.58 21.22 4.60
CA ASN A 109 25.83 21.26 3.82
C ASN A 109 26.29 19.90 3.28
N THR A 110 27.33 19.94 2.43
CA THR A 110 27.87 18.77 1.74
C THR A 110 28.42 17.68 2.67
N SER A 111 28.79 18.01 3.90
CA SER A 111 29.33 17.03 4.86
C SER A 111 28.20 16.18 5.46
N GLU A 112 27.08 16.81 5.80
CA GLU A 112 25.85 16.14 6.24
C GLU A 112 25.24 15.33 5.10
N ALA A 113 25.19 15.90 3.88
CA ALA A 113 24.73 15.18 2.69
C ALA A 113 25.56 13.91 2.43
N SER A 114 26.89 13.99 2.55
CA SER A 114 27.75 12.79 2.49
C SER A 114 27.48 11.83 3.65
N ALA A 115 27.34 12.31 4.89
CA ALA A 115 27.05 11.44 6.04
C ALA A 115 25.71 10.70 5.91
N PHE A 116 24.66 11.38 5.46
CA PHE A 116 23.33 10.81 5.21
C PHE A 116 23.40 9.71 4.15
N VAL A 117 23.99 10.00 2.98
CA VAL A 117 24.14 9.04 1.89
C VAL A 117 25.06 7.87 2.26
N ASP A 118 26.20 8.12 2.91
CA ASP A 118 27.12 7.07 3.35
C ASP A 118 26.45 6.12 4.36
N LYS A 119 25.55 6.63 5.22
CA LYS A 119 24.77 5.82 6.17
C LYS A 119 23.73 4.94 5.48
N ILE A 120 22.95 5.49 4.54
CA ILE A 120 21.96 4.71 3.77
C ILE A 120 22.65 3.61 2.96
N LEU A 121 23.70 3.95 2.20
CA LEU A 121 24.48 2.98 1.43
C LEU A 121 25.15 1.92 2.31
N THR A 122 25.48 2.25 3.57
CA THR A 122 25.96 1.27 4.54
C THR A 122 24.82 0.37 5.02
N TYR A 123 23.67 0.94 5.40
CA TYR A 123 22.51 0.22 5.90
C TYR A 123 21.93 -0.76 4.88
N GLU A 124 21.76 -0.33 3.63
CA GLU A 124 21.20 -1.15 2.55
C GLU A 124 22.19 -2.19 2.00
N LYS A 125 23.48 -1.82 1.87
CA LYS A 125 24.43 -2.62 1.08
C LYS A 125 25.50 -3.35 1.90
N ASN A 126 25.86 -2.84 3.08
CA ASN A 126 26.95 -3.39 3.91
C ASN A 126 26.71 -3.25 5.44
N PRO A 127 25.51 -3.57 5.99
CA PRO A 127 25.25 -3.43 7.41
C PRO A 127 26.00 -4.52 8.23
N PRO A 128 26.34 -4.27 9.50
CA PRO A 128 26.62 -5.34 10.46
C PRO A 128 25.43 -6.30 10.53
N THR A 129 25.66 -7.61 10.72
CA THR A 129 24.60 -8.64 10.69
C THR A 129 24.18 -9.13 12.08
N ASP A 130 24.50 -8.37 13.13
CA ASP A 130 24.27 -8.72 14.53
C ASP A 130 23.34 -7.76 15.30
N TYR A 131 22.61 -6.88 14.58
CA TYR A 131 21.73 -5.88 15.20
C TYR A 131 20.30 -5.77 14.64
N GLN A 132 19.98 -6.38 13.50
CA GLN A 132 18.67 -6.21 12.84
C GLN A 132 17.49 -6.74 13.65
N LEU A 133 17.72 -7.72 14.54
CA LEU A 133 16.73 -8.25 15.47
C LEU A 133 16.73 -7.55 16.84
N ASN A 134 17.56 -6.51 17.03
CA ASN A 134 17.57 -5.73 18.26
C ASN A 134 16.55 -4.59 18.14
N MET A 135 15.53 -4.60 19.00
CA MET A 135 14.60 -3.48 19.17
C MET A 135 14.77 -2.85 20.54
N LEU A 136 14.58 -1.52 20.60
CA LEU A 136 14.62 -0.72 21.83
C LEU A 136 13.30 0.04 21.99
N PHE A 137 12.54 -0.28 23.04
CA PHE A 137 11.36 0.48 23.42
C PHE A 137 11.68 1.36 24.64
N LEU A 138 11.46 2.67 24.46
CA LEU A 138 11.56 3.72 25.48
C LEU A 138 10.14 4.19 25.81
N ALA A 139 9.79 4.25 27.09
CA ALA A 139 8.43 4.61 27.51
C ALA A 139 8.39 5.31 28.87
N MET A 140 7.92 6.56 28.85
CA MET A 140 7.78 7.41 30.03
C MET A 140 6.47 7.15 30.81
N ILE A 141 6.37 7.70 32.01
CA ILE A 141 5.09 8.03 32.63
C ILE A 141 4.71 9.44 32.14
N LEU A 142 3.88 9.54 31.10
CA LEU A 142 3.45 10.83 30.54
C LEU A 142 2.67 11.68 31.56
N TRP A 143 1.77 11.04 32.32
CA TRP A 143 1.01 11.70 33.38
C TRP A 143 0.95 10.84 34.64
N TRP A 144 0.99 11.51 35.79
CA TRP A 144 0.83 10.86 37.11
C TRP A 144 -0.61 10.90 37.61
N ASP A 145 -1.45 11.76 37.03
CA ASP A 145 -2.83 12.04 37.46
C ASP A 145 -3.64 12.66 36.29
N PRO A 146 -4.46 11.87 35.56
CA PRO A 146 -4.59 10.41 35.67
C PRO A 146 -3.29 9.67 35.30
N TYR A 147 -3.04 8.53 35.93
CA TYR A 147 -1.80 7.77 35.73
C TYR A 147 -1.74 7.13 34.34
N THR A 148 -0.71 7.47 33.58
CA THR A 148 -0.54 7.07 32.17
C THR A 148 0.85 6.49 31.99
N ASP A 149 0.96 5.17 31.92
CA ASP A 149 2.21 4.44 31.65
C ASP A 149 2.26 4.05 30.17
N SER A 150 3.06 4.79 29.40
CA SER A 150 3.31 4.54 27.98
C SER A 150 3.89 3.15 27.70
N GLY A 151 4.46 2.48 28.71
CA GLY A 151 4.91 1.10 28.60
C GLY A 151 3.79 0.15 28.15
N ILE A 152 2.52 0.47 28.45
CA ILE A 152 1.34 -0.29 28.00
C ILE A 152 1.17 -0.20 26.48
N GLY A 153 1.35 0.99 25.89
CA GLY A 153 1.32 1.18 24.43
C GLY A 153 2.42 0.38 23.72
N LYS A 154 3.64 0.43 24.27
CA LYS A 154 4.77 -0.33 23.72
C LYS A 154 4.66 -1.84 23.92
N ASP A 155 4.09 -2.29 25.04
CA ASP A 155 3.83 -3.72 25.26
C ASP A 155 2.73 -4.24 24.33
N HIS A 156 1.70 -3.45 24.00
CA HIS A 156 0.70 -3.83 23.00
C HIS A 156 1.30 -3.99 21.59
N ILE A 157 2.22 -3.10 21.18
CA ILE A 157 2.91 -3.21 19.88
C ILE A 157 3.74 -4.50 19.81
N ASP A 158 4.45 -4.85 20.90
CA ASP A 158 5.19 -6.11 21.03
C ASP A 158 4.24 -7.32 20.90
N ASP A 159 3.16 -7.34 21.69
CA ASP A 159 2.23 -8.48 21.79
C ASP A 159 1.38 -8.70 20.51
N MET A 160 1.04 -7.63 19.77
CA MET A 160 0.11 -7.69 18.63
C MET A 160 0.77 -7.72 17.25
N TYR A 161 1.95 -7.10 17.10
CA TYR A 161 2.57 -6.87 15.79
C TYR A 161 4.00 -7.40 15.70
N VAL A 162 4.83 -7.29 16.75
CA VAL A 162 6.24 -7.67 16.63
C VAL A 162 6.42 -9.20 16.62
N PRO A 163 7.07 -9.79 15.61
CA PRO A 163 7.27 -11.24 15.57
C PRO A 163 8.26 -11.73 16.62
N ASP A 164 8.00 -12.92 17.17
CA ASP A 164 8.81 -13.64 18.18
C ASP A 164 10.35 -13.70 17.91
N ARG A 165 10.78 -13.49 16.67
CA ARG A 165 12.22 -13.45 16.29
C ARG A 165 12.98 -12.26 16.89
N PHE A 166 12.28 -11.17 17.25
CA PHE A 166 12.84 -10.00 17.92
C PHE A 166 12.97 -10.17 19.44
N ASN A 167 12.48 -11.27 20.01
CA ASN A 167 12.47 -11.45 21.45
C ASN A 167 13.86 -11.84 22.02
N PRO A 168 14.33 -11.18 23.11
CA PRO A 168 13.65 -10.14 23.88
C PRO A 168 13.91 -8.72 23.33
N ILE A 169 12.83 -7.93 23.17
CA ILE A 169 12.95 -6.47 22.99
C ILE A 169 13.62 -5.84 24.23
N THR A 170 14.50 -4.87 24.02
CA THR A 170 15.08 -4.08 25.11
C THR A 170 14.06 -3.04 25.57
N LYS A 171 13.35 -3.32 26.68
CA LYS A 171 12.35 -2.42 27.27
C LYS A 171 12.97 -1.56 28.39
N LEU A 172 13.11 -0.26 28.15
CA LEU A 172 13.56 0.73 29.13
C LEU A 172 12.40 1.68 29.46
N TYR A 173 11.65 1.38 30.52
CA TYR A 173 10.46 2.14 30.91
C TYR A 173 10.65 2.84 32.25
N GLN A 174 10.05 4.03 32.41
CA GLN A 174 10.06 4.74 33.70
C GLN A 174 9.31 3.97 34.79
N SER A 175 8.24 3.23 34.46
CA SER A 175 7.51 2.33 35.37
C SER A 175 8.38 1.20 35.93
N LEU A 176 9.33 0.69 35.13
CA LEU A 176 10.32 -0.30 35.54
C LEU A 176 11.51 0.32 36.30
N GLY A 177 11.63 1.65 36.32
CA GLY A 177 12.72 2.39 36.93
C GLY A 177 14.09 2.15 36.28
N ASN A 178 14.11 1.67 35.03
CA ASN A 178 15.33 1.38 34.27
C ASN A 178 15.58 2.36 33.11
N GLU A 179 14.60 3.18 32.72
CA GLU A 179 14.78 4.28 31.78
C GLU A 179 15.60 5.43 32.41
N THR A 180 16.92 5.31 32.32
CA THR A 180 17.87 6.30 32.82
C THR A 180 18.83 6.68 31.71
N TYR A 181 19.33 7.93 31.72
CA TYR A 181 20.28 8.42 30.72
C TYR A 181 21.45 7.45 30.45
N ASP A 182 22.06 6.89 31.49
CA ASP A 182 23.16 5.93 31.34
C ASP A 182 22.74 4.64 30.63
N ASN A 183 21.53 4.11 30.92
CA ASN A 183 21.01 2.91 30.28
C ASN A 183 20.57 3.17 28.83
N VAL A 184 19.87 4.28 28.57
CA VAL A 184 19.43 4.67 27.23
C VAL A 184 20.62 4.94 26.33
N MET A 185 21.58 5.75 26.77
CA MET A 185 22.80 5.99 25.99
C MET A 185 23.62 4.72 25.79
N ALA A 186 23.63 3.77 26.73
CA ALA A 186 24.26 2.48 26.51
C ALA A 186 23.53 1.63 25.45
N ALA A 187 22.20 1.61 25.45
CA ALA A 187 21.38 0.87 24.49
C ALA A 187 21.43 1.47 23.08
N LEU A 188 21.38 2.80 22.95
CA LEU A 188 21.58 3.49 21.67
C LEU A 188 22.97 3.19 21.10
N ASN A 189 24.03 3.34 21.91
CA ASN A 189 25.40 3.07 21.46
C ASN A 189 25.72 1.57 21.21
N SER A 190 24.86 0.63 21.62
CA SER A 190 25.06 -0.79 21.31
C SER A 190 24.57 -1.21 19.92
N GLY A 191 23.83 -0.34 19.21
CA GLY A 191 23.19 -0.65 17.93
C GLY A 191 21.83 -1.31 18.11
N GLN A 192 20.81 -0.69 17.52
CA GLN A 192 19.42 -1.15 17.49
C GLN A 192 18.93 -1.05 16.04
N SER A 193 18.11 -1.98 15.57
CA SER A 193 17.49 -1.89 14.25
C SER A 193 16.40 -0.83 14.26
N ILE A 194 15.47 -0.98 15.20
CA ILE A 194 14.32 -0.11 15.38
C ILE A 194 14.28 0.37 16.82
N ILE A 195 14.08 1.67 17.00
CA ILE A 195 13.86 2.33 18.28
C ILE A 195 12.44 2.90 18.24
N ASN A 196 11.62 2.56 19.23
CA ASN A 196 10.33 3.21 19.44
C ASN A 196 10.37 4.00 20.76
N HIS A 197 9.95 5.26 20.72
CA HIS A 197 9.92 6.15 21.87
C HIS A 197 8.52 6.73 22.09
N ASP A 198 8.05 6.61 23.33
CA ASP A 198 6.87 7.30 23.83
C ASP A 198 7.24 8.10 25.09
N GLY A 199 7.03 9.40 24.97
CA GLY A 199 7.55 10.38 25.91
C GLY A 199 7.42 11.80 25.37
N HIS A 200 7.62 12.79 26.24
CA HIS A 200 7.63 14.19 25.80
C HIS A 200 8.83 14.49 24.90
N ALA A 201 8.68 15.39 23.94
CA ALA A 201 9.80 15.92 23.16
C ALA A 201 9.61 17.40 22.81
N GLY A 202 10.72 18.12 22.71
CA GLY A 202 10.83 19.43 22.09
C GLY A 202 11.81 19.34 20.91
N TRP A 203 11.87 20.36 20.05
CA TRP A 203 12.71 20.32 18.85
C TRP A 203 14.19 20.00 19.12
N TYR A 204 14.72 20.36 20.29
CA TYR A 204 16.11 20.08 20.69
C TYR A 204 16.30 18.90 21.67
N VAL A 205 15.24 18.19 22.06
CA VAL A 205 15.24 17.31 23.24
C VAL A 205 14.16 16.22 23.22
N MET A 206 14.49 15.01 23.63
CA MET A 206 13.52 13.92 23.89
C MET A 206 13.60 13.51 25.37
N GLY A 207 12.47 13.31 26.02
CA GLY A 207 12.38 12.85 27.41
C GLY A 207 12.74 11.37 27.55
N ILE A 208 13.33 10.99 28.68
CA ILE A 208 13.60 9.59 29.04
C ILE A 208 13.52 9.44 30.55
N GLY A 209 12.41 8.89 31.04
CA GLY A 209 12.08 8.83 32.47
C GLY A 209 12.17 10.19 33.17
N ASP A 210 13.01 10.28 34.20
CA ASP A 210 13.27 11.55 34.92
C ASP A 210 14.30 12.46 34.21
N GLY A 211 14.79 12.07 33.02
CA GLY A 211 15.87 12.72 32.27
C GLY A 211 15.49 13.06 30.83
N TYR A 212 16.51 13.33 30.01
CA TYR A 212 16.34 13.68 28.60
C TYR A 212 17.60 13.38 27.76
N LEU A 213 17.41 13.18 26.46
CA LEU A 213 18.41 13.21 25.40
C LEU A 213 18.33 14.56 24.67
N SER A 214 19.46 15.14 24.28
CA SER A 214 19.54 16.40 23.53
C SER A 214 20.17 16.22 22.15
N ILE A 215 20.13 17.26 21.30
CA ILE A 215 20.87 17.30 20.03
C ILE A 215 22.35 16.90 20.19
N GLY A 216 22.99 17.33 21.30
CA GLY A 216 24.39 17.03 21.58
C GLY A 216 24.64 15.57 22.02
N ASP A 217 23.59 14.85 22.41
CA ASP A 217 23.65 13.41 22.69
C ASP A 217 23.50 12.61 21.39
N MET A 218 22.65 13.09 20.45
CA MET A 218 22.56 12.52 19.09
C MET A 218 23.87 12.69 18.31
N ASP A 219 24.51 13.86 18.39
CA ASP A 219 25.87 14.11 17.87
C ASP A 219 26.94 13.20 18.49
N ALA A 220 26.72 12.76 19.73
CA ALA A 220 27.66 11.95 20.51
C ALA A 220 27.47 10.44 20.34
N LEU A 221 26.44 10.00 19.59
CA LEU A 221 26.23 8.59 19.29
C LEU A 221 27.38 8.01 18.46
N THR A 222 27.75 6.78 18.81
CA THR A 222 28.90 6.04 18.25
C THR A 222 28.53 4.59 17.86
N ASN A 223 27.24 4.33 17.61
CA ASN A 223 26.71 3.04 17.15
C ASN A 223 27.02 2.68 15.69
N GLY A 224 27.62 3.59 14.91
CA GLY A 224 27.96 3.30 13.51
C GLY A 224 28.92 2.10 13.40
N PRO A 225 28.66 1.12 12.50
CA PRO A 225 27.71 1.16 11.38
C PRO A 225 26.35 0.47 11.63
N ALA A 226 25.98 0.20 12.88
CA ALA A 226 24.66 -0.34 13.24
C ALA A 226 23.64 0.81 13.37
N TYR A 227 23.23 1.38 12.23
CA TYR A 227 22.36 2.55 12.15
C TYR A 227 20.88 2.18 12.32
N SER A 228 20.18 2.92 13.16
CA SER A 228 18.79 2.64 13.53
C SER A 228 17.76 3.37 12.67
N ILE A 229 16.51 2.91 12.74
CA ILE A 229 15.30 3.70 12.48
C ILE A 229 14.73 4.11 13.84
N LEU A 230 14.25 5.34 13.98
CA LEU A 230 13.57 5.82 15.20
C LEU A 230 12.16 6.30 14.87
N TYR A 231 11.15 5.74 15.54
CA TYR A 231 9.78 6.27 15.58
C TYR A 231 9.50 6.91 16.95
N THR A 232 8.81 8.05 16.99
CA THR A 232 8.43 8.70 18.25
C THR A 232 7.11 9.47 18.17
N ILE A 233 6.24 9.26 19.16
CA ILE A 233 5.00 10.05 19.35
C ILE A 233 5.24 11.39 20.05
N GLY A 234 6.42 11.57 20.65
CA GLY A 234 6.78 12.80 21.35
C GLY A 234 6.73 14.02 20.44
N CYS A 235 6.41 15.17 21.03
CA CYS A 235 5.87 16.31 20.30
C CYS A 235 6.76 16.88 19.16
N TRP A 236 7.86 17.61 19.42
CA TRP A 236 8.51 18.36 18.33
C TRP A 236 9.80 17.76 17.71
N PRO A 237 10.12 16.46 17.80
CA PRO A 237 11.46 16.00 17.44
C PRO A 237 11.77 16.14 15.94
N VAL A 238 10.74 16.26 15.08
CA VAL A 238 10.81 16.47 13.62
C VAL A 238 10.31 17.87 13.23
N ALA A 239 10.44 18.86 14.11
CA ALA A 239 10.18 20.26 13.78
C ALA A 239 11.30 20.84 12.90
N PHE A 240 11.38 20.38 11.64
CA PHE A 240 12.42 20.71 10.65
C PHE A 240 12.41 22.17 10.17
N ASP A 241 11.51 23.00 10.68
CA ASP A 241 11.61 24.46 10.61
C ASP A 241 12.56 25.06 11.68
N TYR A 242 13.10 24.21 12.55
CA TYR A 242 14.17 24.44 13.52
C TYR A 242 15.31 23.43 13.32
N ASP A 243 16.47 23.75 13.89
CA ASP A 243 17.67 22.88 14.02
C ASP A 243 17.37 21.73 14.99
N CYS A 244 16.70 20.68 14.50
CA CYS A 244 15.97 19.73 15.35
C CYS A 244 16.68 18.38 15.59
N ILE A 245 16.27 17.68 16.65
CA ILE A 245 16.95 16.48 17.16
C ILE A 245 16.93 15.31 16.17
N ALA A 246 15.90 15.22 15.33
CA ALA A 246 15.86 14.26 14.23
C ALA A 246 16.94 14.52 13.18
N GLU A 247 17.25 15.79 12.86
CA GLU A 247 18.31 16.14 11.90
C GLU A 247 19.68 15.72 12.41
N HIS A 248 19.99 16.01 13.68
CA HIS A 248 21.24 15.54 14.32
C HIS A 248 21.35 14.01 14.31
N PHE A 249 20.25 13.28 14.50
CA PHE A 249 20.22 11.82 14.44
C PHE A 249 20.47 11.27 13.03
N VAL A 250 19.86 11.85 11.99
CA VAL A 250 20.07 11.40 10.60
C VAL A 250 21.35 11.95 9.96
N THR A 251 21.97 12.99 10.51
CA THR A 251 23.22 13.58 9.97
C THR A 251 24.51 13.26 10.73
N ASN A 252 24.46 12.72 11.96
CA ASN A 252 25.69 12.31 12.67
C ASN A 252 26.49 11.26 11.84
N PRO A 253 27.77 11.52 11.50
CA PRO A 253 28.59 10.61 10.70
C PRO A 253 29.17 9.40 11.48
N ASN A 254 29.07 9.38 12.82
CA ASN A 254 29.63 8.32 13.67
C ASN A 254 28.56 7.39 14.27
N GLY A 255 27.28 7.70 14.11
CA GLY A 255 26.17 7.02 14.76
C GLY A 255 24.82 7.62 14.39
N GLY A 256 23.84 7.50 15.29
CA GLY A 256 22.46 7.85 15.01
C GLY A 256 21.82 6.82 14.07
N GLY A 257 20.96 7.29 13.18
CA GLY A 257 20.18 6.43 12.30
C GLY A 257 20.19 6.81 10.83
N VAL A 258 19.46 6.03 10.04
CA VAL A 258 19.16 6.27 8.62
C VAL A 258 17.80 6.92 8.40
N ALA A 259 16.87 6.75 9.35
CA ALA A 259 15.56 7.39 9.30
C ALA A 259 15.05 7.77 10.70
N PHE A 260 14.28 8.85 10.75
CA PHE A 260 13.57 9.33 11.92
C PHE A 260 12.14 9.70 11.50
N ILE A 261 11.14 9.11 12.18
CA ILE A 261 9.72 9.42 12.00
C ILE A 261 9.19 10.00 13.31
N GLY A 262 8.43 11.08 13.20
CA GLY A 262 7.78 11.70 14.34
C GLY A 262 7.17 13.04 14.00
N ASN A 263 6.73 13.72 15.05
CA ASN A 263 5.87 14.88 14.95
C ASN A 263 6.68 16.19 14.76
N SER A 264 6.15 17.10 13.93
CA SER A 264 6.67 18.45 13.73
C SER A 264 6.07 19.48 14.70
N ARG A 265 4.96 19.14 15.38
CA ARG A 265 4.26 19.98 16.37
C ARG A 265 3.77 19.18 17.58
N TYR A 266 2.51 19.30 17.99
CA TYR A 266 2.05 18.78 19.27
C TYR A 266 1.60 17.32 19.15
N GLY A 267 2.42 16.37 19.61
CA GLY A 267 2.00 14.96 19.70
C GLY A 267 0.96 14.71 20.79
N TRP A 268 -0.05 13.90 20.48
CA TRP A 268 -1.29 13.72 21.26
C TRP A 268 -1.41 12.31 21.85
N GLY A 269 -0.96 12.10 23.10
CA GLY A 269 -1.26 10.91 23.90
C GLY A 269 -2.63 11.01 24.62
N SER A 270 -3.15 9.94 25.22
CA SER A 270 -4.41 10.00 26.01
C SER A 270 -4.19 9.87 27.53
N PRO A 271 -4.45 10.92 28.34
CA PRO A 271 -4.34 10.84 29.79
C PRO A 271 -5.24 9.75 30.40
N GLY A 272 -4.64 8.85 31.17
CA GLY A 272 -5.31 7.76 31.87
C GLY A 272 -5.75 6.58 30.99
N ASN A 273 -5.70 6.75 29.66
CA ASN A 273 -5.95 5.72 28.66
C ASN A 273 -4.70 5.51 27.78
N PRO A 274 -3.54 5.10 28.36
CA PRO A 274 -2.36 4.75 27.56
C PRO A 274 -2.74 3.66 26.54
N LEU A 275 -2.12 3.69 25.35
CA LEU A 275 -2.48 2.98 24.11
C LEU A 275 -3.42 3.75 23.17
N TYR A 276 -4.31 4.61 23.68
CA TYR A 276 -5.43 5.13 22.89
C TYR A 276 -5.30 6.60 22.46
N GLY A 277 -4.17 7.24 22.74
CA GLY A 277 -3.86 8.57 22.22
C GLY A 277 -3.80 8.57 20.70
N TYR A 278 -4.12 9.70 20.08
CA TYR A 278 -4.12 9.81 18.63
C TYR A 278 -2.75 9.48 18.04
N SER A 279 -1.65 9.97 18.62
CA SER A 279 -0.31 9.59 18.15
C SER A 279 0.07 8.14 18.48
N ASP A 280 -0.50 7.51 19.52
CA ASP A 280 -0.31 6.07 19.80
C ASP A 280 -0.89 5.20 18.68
N ARG A 281 -1.98 5.64 18.04
CA ARG A 281 -2.67 4.92 16.95
C ARG A 281 -1.82 4.86 15.68
N PHE A 282 -1.27 6.01 15.25
CA PHE A 282 -0.36 6.05 14.11
C PHE A 282 0.94 5.27 14.36
N ASP A 283 1.42 5.23 15.62
CA ASP A 283 2.56 4.40 16.01
C ASP A 283 2.23 2.90 15.86
N GLN A 284 1.16 2.42 16.51
CA GLN A 284 0.70 1.03 16.38
C GLN A 284 0.50 0.61 14.92
N GLU A 285 -0.18 1.45 14.15
CA GLU A 285 -0.49 1.19 12.76
C GLU A 285 0.78 1.09 11.90
N PHE A 286 1.79 1.93 12.14
CA PHE A 286 3.09 1.81 11.47
C PHE A 286 3.73 0.43 11.70
N TYR A 287 3.66 -0.12 12.91
CA TYR A 287 4.16 -1.48 13.19
C TYR A 287 3.29 -2.59 12.60
N ARG A 288 1.96 -2.41 12.55
CA ARG A 288 1.03 -3.33 11.88
C ARG A 288 1.35 -3.43 10.38
N GLN A 289 1.61 -2.30 9.73
CA GLN A 289 1.99 -2.26 8.31
C GLN A 289 3.28 -3.06 8.04
N ILE A 290 4.32 -2.89 8.86
CA ILE A 290 5.59 -3.62 8.70
C ILE A 290 5.39 -5.13 8.86
N PHE A 291 4.81 -5.55 9.99
CA PHE A 291 4.94 -6.94 10.44
C PHE A 291 3.74 -7.84 10.12
N ASN A 292 2.53 -7.27 9.96
CA ASN A 292 1.32 -8.03 9.63
C ASN A 292 0.98 -7.89 8.14
N ASN A 293 1.07 -6.67 7.58
CA ASN A 293 0.73 -6.41 6.18
C ASN A 293 1.91 -6.58 5.21
N ASN A 294 3.15 -6.77 5.72
CA ASN A 294 4.39 -6.87 4.95
C ASN A 294 4.69 -5.64 4.07
N VAL A 295 4.31 -4.44 4.53
CA VAL A 295 4.66 -3.15 3.90
C VAL A 295 5.91 -2.60 4.58
N TYR A 296 7.08 -2.81 3.97
CA TYR A 296 8.39 -2.60 4.62
C TYR A 296 9.30 -1.55 3.95
N GLN A 297 8.92 -0.91 2.83
CA GLN A 297 9.60 0.31 2.37
C GLN A 297 9.10 1.50 3.20
N ILE A 298 10.00 2.17 3.91
CA ILE A 298 9.66 3.03 5.05
C ILE A 298 8.67 4.16 4.71
N GLY A 299 8.78 4.76 3.53
CA GLY A 299 7.84 5.80 3.08
C GLY A 299 6.45 5.24 2.78
N ASN A 300 6.34 4.06 2.17
CA ASN A 300 5.05 3.39 1.94
C ASN A 300 4.44 2.89 3.25
N THR A 301 5.27 2.37 4.17
CA THR A 301 4.82 2.00 5.52
C THR A 301 4.16 3.19 6.23
N LEU A 302 4.79 4.37 6.19
CA LEU A 302 4.22 5.58 6.78
C LEU A 302 2.97 6.07 6.03
N SER A 303 2.99 6.07 4.69
CA SER A 303 1.84 6.45 3.87
C SER A 303 0.63 5.55 4.13
N ALA A 304 0.81 4.22 4.16
CA ALA A 304 -0.26 3.26 4.44
C ALA A 304 -0.81 3.40 5.87
N ALA A 305 0.07 3.68 6.85
CA ALA A 305 -0.35 3.90 8.22
C ALA A 305 -1.22 5.16 8.38
N LYS A 306 -0.86 6.22 7.65
CA LYS A 306 -1.65 7.46 7.56
C LYS A 306 -2.98 7.25 6.85
N SER A 307 -2.97 6.59 5.68
CA SER A 307 -4.19 6.27 4.91
C SER A 307 -5.28 5.52 5.69
N THR A 308 -4.90 4.81 6.78
CA THR A 308 -5.84 4.14 7.68
C THR A 308 -6.72 5.12 8.49
N TYR A 309 -6.22 6.33 8.77
CA TYR A 309 -6.91 7.32 9.61
C TYR A 309 -7.47 8.53 8.84
N ILE A 310 -7.21 8.64 7.53
CA ILE A 310 -7.80 9.66 6.66
C ILE A 310 -9.35 9.74 6.77
N PRO A 311 -10.12 8.63 6.80
CA PRO A 311 -11.56 8.69 7.00
C PRO A 311 -11.97 9.37 8.32
N LEU A 312 -11.10 9.33 9.33
CA LEU A 312 -11.31 10.00 10.62
C LEU A 312 -10.78 11.43 10.67
N ALA A 313 -10.02 11.88 9.66
CA ALA A 313 -9.36 13.18 9.56
C ALA A 313 -10.15 14.23 8.73
N GLY A 314 -11.37 13.90 8.30
CA GLY A 314 -12.23 14.81 7.52
C GLY A 314 -12.64 16.10 8.24
N GLU A 315 -12.57 16.11 9.57
CA GLU A 315 -12.96 17.22 10.44
C GLU A 315 -11.76 17.96 11.06
N GLY A 316 -12.02 19.12 11.65
CA GLY A 316 -11.01 19.96 12.34
C GLY A 316 -10.59 19.36 13.69
N ASN A 317 -9.99 18.17 13.66
CA ASN A 317 -9.79 17.31 14.80
C ASN A 317 -8.33 16.81 14.92
N VAL A 318 -8.08 15.96 15.92
CA VAL A 318 -6.72 15.47 16.24
C VAL A 318 -6.19 14.46 15.22
N TYR A 319 -7.05 13.69 14.54
CA TYR A 319 -6.60 12.83 13.43
C TYR A 319 -6.02 13.68 12.29
N ARG A 320 -6.72 14.73 11.86
CA ARG A 320 -6.23 15.69 10.85
C ARG A 320 -4.93 16.38 11.26
N TRP A 321 -4.76 16.67 12.55
CA TRP A 321 -3.52 17.20 13.08
C TRP A 321 -2.35 16.20 12.93
N CYS A 322 -2.56 14.94 13.30
CA CYS A 322 -1.55 13.89 13.16
C CYS A 322 -1.22 13.59 11.68
N GLU A 323 -2.20 13.68 10.77
CA GLU A 323 -1.93 13.61 9.32
C GLU A 323 -0.93 14.66 8.84
N TYR A 324 -0.92 15.85 9.45
CA TYR A 324 -0.03 16.92 9.03
C TYR A 324 1.35 16.90 9.71
N GLU A 325 1.41 16.52 10.99
CA GLU A 325 2.65 16.66 11.76
C GLU A 325 3.60 15.45 11.64
N ILE A 326 3.11 14.26 11.31
CA ILE A 326 3.95 13.06 11.20
C ILE A 326 4.73 13.10 9.87
N ASN A 327 6.05 13.26 9.97
CA ASN A 327 6.96 13.41 8.84
C ASN A 327 8.14 12.42 8.92
N LEU A 328 8.68 12.04 7.76
CA LEU A 328 9.86 11.16 7.61
C LEU A 328 11.10 11.98 7.25
N LEU A 329 12.09 12.04 8.15
CA LEU A 329 13.46 12.38 7.78
C LEU A 329 14.21 11.10 7.43
N GLY A 330 14.37 10.83 6.13
CA GLY A 330 14.93 9.57 5.62
C GLY A 330 14.71 9.41 4.11
N GLU A 331 15.31 8.38 3.52
CA GLU A 331 15.03 7.94 2.15
C GLU A 331 13.73 7.12 2.15
N PRO A 332 12.66 7.56 1.45
CA PRO A 332 11.37 6.88 1.52
C PRO A 332 11.38 5.49 0.86
N GLU A 333 12.19 5.24 -0.18
CA GLU A 333 12.27 3.92 -0.83
C GLU A 333 12.96 2.84 0.05
N MET A 334 13.71 3.27 1.08
CA MET A 334 14.56 2.40 1.90
C MET A 334 13.77 1.24 2.56
N PRO A 335 14.15 -0.03 2.33
CA PRO A 335 13.52 -1.17 2.98
C PRO A 335 13.98 -1.31 4.44
N ILE A 336 13.02 -1.53 5.33
CA ILE A 336 13.25 -1.82 6.75
C ILE A 336 13.73 -3.27 6.90
N TRP A 337 14.87 -3.49 7.56
CA TRP A 337 15.29 -4.85 7.91
C TRP A 337 14.33 -5.48 8.94
N THR A 338 13.66 -6.57 8.55
CA THR A 338 12.73 -7.33 9.40
C THR A 338 13.27 -8.70 9.84
N ASP A 339 14.48 -9.07 9.40
CA ASP A 339 15.27 -10.21 9.88
C ASP A 339 16.78 -9.92 9.73
N THR A 340 17.65 -10.80 10.22
CA THR A 340 19.09 -10.71 9.97
C THR A 340 19.38 -10.92 8.48
N PRO A 341 20.02 -9.96 7.78
CA PRO A 341 20.15 -10.01 6.34
C PRO A 341 21.15 -11.09 5.90
N GLN A 342 20.82 -11.74 4.80
CA GLN A 342 21.58 -12.86 4.24
C GLN A 342 22.20 -12.50 2.88
N GLU A 343 23.20 -13.27 2.46
CA GLU A 343 23.87 -13.09 1.16
C GLU A 343 23.06 -13.79 0.05
N LEU A 344 22.76 -13.08 -1.05
CA LEU A 344 22.14 -13.70 -2.21
C LEU A 344 23.12 -14.59 -2.96
N ALA A 345 22.77 -15.86 -3.17
CA ALA A 345 23.48 -16.71 -4.11
C ALA A 345 22.90 -16.49 -5.51
N VAL A 346 23.55 -15.62 -6.30
CA VAL A 346 23.15 -15.27 -7.67
C VAL A 346 24.02 -16.01 -8.69
N THR A 347 23.39 -16.75 -9.61
CA THR A 347 24.04 -17.41 -10.74
C THR A 347 23.64 -16.74 -12.05
N PHE A 348 24.63 -16.34 -12.84
CA PHE A 348 24.47 -15.57 -14.08
C PHE A 348 25.60 -15.89 -15.07
N PRO A 349 25.47 -15.56 -16.37
CA PRO A 349 26.52 -15.77 -17.37
C PRO A 349 27.64 -14.71 -17.27
N ASP A 350 28.92 -15.14 -17.31
CA ASP A 350 30.09 -14.24 -17.24
C ASP A 350 30.22 -13.30 -18.47
N GLU A 351 29.84 -13.80 -19.65
CA GLU A 351 29.93 -13.10 -20.95
C GLU A 351 28.63 -13.32 -21.72
N LEU A 352 28.17 -12.29 -22.44
CA LEU A 352 27.07 -12.40 -23.40
C LEU A 352 27.53 -11.93 -24.80
N PRO A 353 27.20 -12.68 -25.86
CA PRO A 353 27.44 -12.22 -27.22
C PRO A 353 26.49 -11.07 -27.57
N LEU A 354 26.96 -10.19 -28.47
CA LEU A 354 26.11 -9.26 -29.20
C LEU A 354 24.87 -9.93 -29.80
N GLY A 355 23.74 -9.25 -29.67
CA GLY A 355 22.45 -9.67 -30.21
C GLY A 355 21.52 -10.22 -29.14
N GLY A 356 20.51 -10.97 -29.58
CA GLY A 356 19.56 -11.64 -28.69
C GLY A 356 20.25 -12.70 -27.84
N SER A 357 20.31 -12.46 -26.53
CA SER A 357 20.91 -13.35 -25.54
C SER A 357 19.92 -13.61 -24.41
N SER A 358 19.60 -14.88 -24.17
CA SER A 358 18.87 -15.28 -22.97
C SER A 358 19.79 -15.12 -21.75
N CYS A 359 19.61 -14.04 -21.00
CA CYS A 359 20.27 -13.81 -19.74
C CYS A 359 19.38 -14.38 -18.63
N GLN A 360 19.65 -15.60 -18.21
CA GLN A 360 18.98 -16.18 -17.04
C GLN A 360 19.79 -15.87 -15.79
N ILE A 361 19.14 -15.21 -14.84
CA ILE A 361 19.63 -14.96 -13.49
C ILE A 361 18.88 -15.91 -12.56
N THR A 362 19.59 -16.74 -11.82
CA THR A 362 18.99 -17.58 -10.76
C THR A 362 19.40 -17.02 -9.41
N VAL A 363 18.43 -16.79 -8.53
CA VAL A 363 18.58 -16.18 -7.21
C VAL A 363 18.10 -17.18 -6.15
N THR A 364 18.97 -17.48 -5.19
CA THR A 364 18.74 -18.53 -4.20
C THR A 364 19.25 -18.13 -2.81
N ASP A 365 18.58 -18.61 -1.76
CA ASP A 365 19.14 -18.78 -0.42
C ASP A 365 19.67 -20.21 -0.30
N GLY A 366 20.99 -20.35 -0.40
CA GLY A 366 21.66 -21.66 -0.41
C GLY A 366 21.25 -22.51 -1.61
N ASP A 367 20.38 -23.51 -1.37
CA ASP A 367 19.80 -24.38 -2.40
C ASP A 367 18.31 -24.06 -2.67
N ASN A 368 17.71 -23.09 -1.97
CA ASN A 368 16.28 -22.74 -2.08
C ASN A 368 16.07 -21.55 -3.04
N PRO A 369 15.12 -21.61 -3.99
CA PRO A 369 14.77 -20.45 -4.82
C PRO A 369 14.15 -19.31 -4.00
N ILE A 370 14.45 -18.07 -4.38
CA ILE A 370 13.80 -16.87 -3.84
C ILE A 370 12.83 -16.32 -4.89
N GLU A 371 11.54 -16.32 -4.59
CA GLU A 371 10.49 -15.65 -5.37
C GLU A 371 10.46 -14.15 -5.03
N GLY A 372 10.12 -13.30 -6.01
CA GLY A 372 9.95 -11.87 -5.78
C GLY A 372 11.25 -11.06 -5.60
N ALA A 373 12.43 -11.64 -5.85
CA ALA A 373 13.67 -10.89 -5.86
C ALA A 373 13.72 -9.98 -7.09
N PHE A 374 13.96 -8.68 -6.88
CA PHE A 374 14.01 -7.69 -7.94
C PHE A 374 15.39 -7.72 -8.61
N VAL A 375 15.39 -8.01 -9.91
CA VAL A 375 16.60 -8.10 -10.74
C VAL A 375 16.58 -6.99 -11.77
N CYS A 376 17.65 -6.21 -11.82
CA CYS A 376 17.87 -5.14 -12.77
C CYS A 376 19.09 -5.43 -13.64
N LEU A 377 18.90 -5.40 -14.96
CA LEU A 377 19.96 -5.39 -15.96
C LEU A 377 20.03 -3.99 -16.59
N MET A 378 21.13 -3.29 -16.36
CA MET A 378 21.34 -1.92 -16.87
C MET A 378 22.60 -1.84 -17.74
N GLN A 379 22.44 -1.34 -18.97
CA GLN A 379 23.53 -1.02 -19.89
C GLN A 379 23.30 0.39 -20.44
N ASP A 380 24.06 1.36 -19.93
CA ASP A 380 23.94 2.80 -20.24
C ASP A 380 22.48 3.29 -20.25
N THR A 381 21.91 3.52 -21.44
CA THR A 381 20.50 3.82 -21.68
C THR A 381 19.88 2.88 -22.73
N THR A 382 20.58 1.80 -23.11
CA THR A 382 20.16 0.86 -24.17
C THR A 382 19.56 -0.42 -23.64
N VAL A 383 19.87 -0.78 -22.39
CA VAL A 383 19.17 -1.82 -21.63
C VAL A 383 18.86 -1.22 -20.26
N TYR A 384 17.59 -1.22 -19.87
CA TYR A 384 17.15 -0.99 -18.50
C TYR A 384 15.97 -1.93 -18.29
N GLU A 385 16.30 -3.20 -18.05
CA GLU A 385 15.33 -4.28 -17.94
C GLU A 385 15.24 -4.68 -16.48
N THR A 386 14.05 -4.61 -15.91
CA THR A 386 13.78 -5.03 -14.54
C THR A 386 12.72 -6.13 -14.52
N THR A 387 12.87 -7.09 -13.61
CA THR A 387 11.85 -8.11 -13.39
C THR A 387 11.98 -8.71 -11.99
N LEU A 388 10.94 -9.42 -11.56
CA LEU A 388 10.97 -10.22 -10.34
C LEU A 388 11.31 -11.67 -10.68
N THR A 389 11.99 -12.36 -9.79
CA THR A 389 12.13 -13.83 -9.89
C THR A 389 10.80 -14.52 -9.64
N GLY A 390 10.53 -15.60 -10.39
CA GLY A 390 9.40 -16.50 -10.11
C GLY A 390 9.67 -17.45 -8.94
N ILE A 391 8.67 -18.30 -8.63
CA ILE A 391 8.75 -19.37 -7.61
C ILE A 391 9.94 -20.33 -7.72
N ASP A 392 10.57 -20.42 -8.91
CA ASP A 392 11.77 -21.22 -9.17
C ASP A 392 13.09 -20.43 -9.01
N GLY A 393 13.01 -19.19 -8.51
CA GLY A 393 14.14 -18.31 -8.25
C GLY A 393 14.72 -17.68 -9.51
N GLN A 394 14.08 -17.82 -10.67
CA GLN A 394 14.64 -17.39 -11.94
C GLN A 394 14.03 -16.07 -12.43
N ALA A 395 14.90 -15.13 -12.75
CA ALA A 395 14.60 -13.95 -13.55
C ALA A 395 15.23 -14.18 -14.93
N SER A 396 14.38 -14.39 -15.94
CA SER A 396 14.83 -14.69 -17.30
C SER A 396 14.61 -13.50 -18.21
N PHE A 397 15.70 -12.89 -18.68
CA PHE A 397 15.66 -11.77 -19.60
C PHE A 397 16.02 -12.22 -21.01
N ASN A 398 15.27 -11.75 -22.00
CA ASN A 398 15.66 -11.83 -23.40
C ASN A 398 16.23 -10.48 -23.84
N ILE A 399 17.43 -10.16 -23.35
CA ILE A 399 18.07 -8.90 -23.71
C ILE A 399 18.62 -8.96 -25.13
N THR A 400 18.25 -7.99 -25.96
CA THR A 400 18.88 -7.78 -27.27
C THR A 400 20.00 -6.79 -27.09
N THR A 401 21.20 -7.32 -26.91
CA THR A 401 22.42 -6.55 -26.67
C THR A 401 22.97 -6.04 -27.99
N SER A 402 22.37 -4.99 -28.53
CA SER A 402 22.75 -4.41 -29.84
C SER A 402 24.03 -3.57 -29.78
N ASN A 403 24.38 -3.05 -28.60
CA ASN A 403 25.52 -2.16 -28.42
C ASN A 403 26.71 -2.85 -27.72
N PRO A 404 27.83 -3.16 -28.41
CA PRO A 404 29.00 -3.80 -27.82
C PRO A 404 29.93 -2.83 -27.07
N SER A 405 29.56 -1.55 -26.88
CA SER A 405 30.47 -0.53 -26.33
C SER A 405 30.47 -0.41 -24.80
N SER A 406 29.60 -1.13 -24.12
CA SER A 406 29.43 -1.13 -22.66
C SER A 406 29.05 -2.51 -22.14
N ASP A 407 29.42 -2.81 -20.90
CA ASP A 407 29.02 -4.04 -20.21
C ASP A 407 27.68 -3.83 -19.48
N ILE A 408 26.95 -4.91 -19.23
CA ILE A 408 25.69 -4.88 -18.48
C ILE A 408 25.99 -4.96 -16.99
N GLN A 409 25.44 -4.02 -16.21
CA GLN A 409 25.38 -4.13 -14.76
C GLN A 409 24.19 -5.01 -14.37
N LEU A 410 24.41 -5.94 -13.44
CA LEU A 410 23.40 -6.79 -12.83
C LEU A 410 23.30 -6.41 -11.35
N THR A 411 22.13 -5.93 -10.93
CA THR A 411 21.80 -5.71 -9.53
C THR A 411 20.64 -6.63 -9.14
N VAL A 412 20.75 -7.32 -8.01
CA VAL A 412 19.66 -8.12 -7.42
C VAL A 412 19.40 -7.63 -6.00
N THR A 413 18.14 -7.37 -5.66
CA THR A 413 17.68 -7.04 -4.31
C THR A 413 16.52 -7.95 -3.89
N ALA A 414 16.42 -8.25 -2.60
CA ALA A 414 15.29 -8.97 -2.01
C ALA A 414 15.16 -8.59 -0.53
N GLN A 415 13.95 -8.68 0.03
CA GLN A 415 13.71 -8.31 1.43
C GLN A 415 14.50 -9.21 2.39
N ASN A 416 15.21 -8.61 3.34
CA ASN A 416 16.16 -9.29 4.24
C ASN A 416 17.35 -9.98 3.54
N PHE A 417 17.76 -9.50 2.36
CA PHE A 417 19.01 -9.89 1.73
C PHE A 417 19.89 -8.71 1.34
N ILE A 418 21.20 -8.91 1.43
CA ILE A 418 22.21 -7.96 0.95
C ILE A 418 22.16 -7.89 -0.59
N PRO A 419 22.08 -6.69 -1.19
CA PRO A 419 22.11 -6.51 -2.64
C PRO A 419 23.32 -7.15 -3.31
N SER A 420 23.08 -7.92 -4.36
CA SER A 420 24.14 -8.50 -5.19
C SER A 420 24.42 -7.61 -6.40
N GLU A 421 25.63 -7.08 -6.53
CA GLU A 421 26.06 -6.23 -7.65
C GLU A 421 27.16 -6.91 -8.47
N ASN A 422 26.89 -7.11 -9.76
CA ASN A 422 27.73 -7.88 -10.68
C ASN A 422 27.78 -7.19 -12.06
N THR A 423 28.67 -7.67 -12.95
CA THR A 423 28.80 -7.15 -14.32
C THR A 423 28.92 -8.33 -15.29
N ILE A 424 28.27 -8.20 -16.45
CA ILE A 424 28.25 -9.19 -17.54
C ILE A 424 28.83 -8.52 -18.80
N SER A 425 29.92 -9.05 -19.35
CA SER A 425 30.63 -8.39 -20.46
C SER A 425 30.07 -8.72 -21.85
N LEU A 426 30.12 -7.74 -22.76
CA LEU A 426 29.67 -7.89 -24.16
C LEU A 426 30.81 -8.02 -25.17
N ILE A 427 30.62 -8.82 -26.23
CA ILE A 427 31.66 -9.08 -27.24
C ILE A 427 31.19 -9.04 -28.71
N SER A 428 31.95 -8.31 -29.54
CA SER A 428 31.90 -8.28 -31.02
C SER A 428 33.28 -8.51 -31.63
N ASN A 429 33.38 -9.19 -32.77
CA ASN A 429 34.66 -9.45 -33.44
C ASN A 429 34.68 -9.21 -34.97
N GLU A 430 33.59 -8.71 -35.56
CA GLU A 430 33.40 -8.52 -37.01
C GLU A 430 32.70 -7.16 -37.27
N PRO A 431 32.36 -6.74 -38.53
CA PRO A 431 31.29 -5.75 -38.70
C PRO A 431 29.98 -6.36 -38.14
N TYR A 432 28.99 -5.54 -37.80
CA TYR A 432 27.77 -6.01 -37.13
C TYR A 432 26.57 -5.11 -37.47
N VAL A 433 25.88 -5.40 -38.58
CA VAL A 433 24.71 -4.63 -39.01
C VAL A 433 23.42 -5.24 -38.44
N GLN A 434 22.56 -4.43 -37.85
CA GLN A 434 21.26 -4.82 -37.32
C GLN A 434 20.13 -3.94 -37.80
N ILE A 435 18.91 -4.46 -37.80
CA ILE A 435 17.67 -3.69 -37.89
C ILE A 435 17.48 -2.88 -36.60
N SER A 436 17.43 -1.56 -36.71
CA SER A 436 17.32 -0.67 -35.54
C SER A 436 15.88 -0.26 -35.18
N SER A 437 14.89 -0.58 -36.00
CA SER A 437 13.43 -0.46 -35.71
C SER A 437 12.57 -1.02 -36.86
N TYR A 438 11.29 -1.34 -36.57
CA TYR A 438 10.30 -1.89 -37.51
C TYR A 438 8.85 -1.61 -37.07
N SER A 439 7.85 -1.96 -37.90
CA SER A 439 6.41 -1.94 -37.57
C SER A 439 5.60 -2.94 -38.43
N THR A 440 4.45 -3.41 -37.94
CA THR A 440 3.51 -4.30 -38.67
C THR A 440 2.22 -3.58 -39.11
N ASN A 441 1.59 -4.09 -40.17
CA ASN A 441 0.36 -3.58 -40.76
C ASN A 441 -0.74 -4.65 -40.69
N ASP A 442 -1.50 -4.68 -39.59
CA ASP A 442 -2.63 -5.60 -39.36
C ASP A 442 -3.91 -4.85 -38.95
N SER A 443 -4.99 -5.57 -38.65
CA SER A 443 -6.28 -5.03 -38.21
C SER A 443 -6.29 -4.54 -36.76
N GLU A 444 -5.52 -5.19 -35.88
CA GLU A 444 -5.23 -4.75 -34.52
C GLU A 444 -3.75 -4.34 -34.43
N GLU A 445 -3.50 -3.04 -34.22
CA GLU A 445 -2.15 -2.46 -34.36
C GLU A 445 -1.18 -3.01 -33.29
N GLY A 446 -0.24 -3.87 -33.72
CA GLY A 446 0.88 -4.35 -32.90
C GLY A 446 0.80 -5.80 -32.42
N TYR A 447 -0.33 -6.49 -32.63
CA TYR A 447 -0.51 -7.91 -32.26
C TYR A 447 -0.75 -8.80 -33.49
N ILE A 448 -0.65 -10.12 -33.31
CA ILE A 448 -1.10 -11.11 -34.30
C ILE A 448 -2.10 -12.09 -33.69
N VAL A 449 -3.18 -12.36 -34.41
CA VAL A 449 -4.29 -13.21 -33.96
C VAL A 449 -4.11 -14.65 -34.48
N PRO A 450 -4.42 -15.70 -33.69
CA PRO A 450 -4.32 -17.09 -34.15
C PRO A 450 -5.27 -17.40 -35.33
N GLY A 451 -4.74 -17.34 -36.57
CA GLY A 451 -5.49 -17.69 -37.79
C GLY A 451 -5.40 -16.70 -38.97
N GLU A 452 -4.64 -15.59 -38.87
CA GLU A 452 -4.70 -14.44 -39.81
C GLU A 452 -3.44 -14.22 -40.69
N LEU A 453 -3.32 -13.07 -41.40
CA LEU A 453 -2.30 -12.75 -42.42
C LEU A 453 -1.84 -11.26 -42.39
N THR A 454 -0.53 -11.00 -42.29
CA THR A 454 0.09 -9.70 -41.84
C THR A 454 1.25 -9.17 -42.74
N ALA A 455 1.64 -7.88 -42.66
CA ALA A 455 2.77 -7.22 -43.40
C ALA A 455 3.66 -6.24 -42.56
N MET A 456 4.82 -5.72 -43.04
CA MET A 456 5.88 -5.07 -42.19
C MET A 456 6.92 -4.06 -42.85
N ASP A 457 7.50 -3.08 -42.10
CA ASP A 457 8.53 -2.04 -42.47
C ASP A 457 9.88 -2.07 -41.63
N ILE A 458 11.04 -1.47 -42.04
CA ILE A 458 12.37 -1.52 -41.27
C ILE A 458 13.41 -0.33 -41.37
N TRP A 459 14.31 -0.18 -40.37
CA TRP A 459 15.60 0.61 -40.35
C TRP A 459 16.85 -0.27 -40.09
N LEU A 460 18.10 0.19 -40.35
CA LEU A 460 19.39 -0.56 -40.15
C LEU A 460 20.55 0.28 -39.53
N HIS A 461 21.50 -0.31 -38.76
CA HIS A 461 22.74 0.29 -38.18
C HIS A 461 23.94 -0.69 -38.08
N ASN A 462 25.21 -0.26 -38.17
CA ASN A 462 26.43 -1.10 -37.98
C ASN A 462 27.20 -0.85 -36.66
N TYR A 463 27.03 -1.71 -35.66
CA TYR A 463 27.73 -1.64 -34.35
C TYR A 463 29.10 -2.33 -34.30
N GLY A 464 29.54 -2.98 -35.39
CA GLY A 464 30.74 -3.81 -35.39
C GLY A 464 32.06 -3.02 -35.45
N ASN A 465 33.17 -3.70 -35.17
CA ASN A 465 34.50 -3.08 -35.16
C ASN A 465 35.16 -2.97 -36.55
N GLN A 466 34.42 -3.33 -37.61
CA GLN A 466 34.84 -3.30 -39.01
C GLN A 466 33.71 -2.77 -39.94
N ASN A 467 34.03 -2.51 -41.22
CA ASN A 467 33.12 -1.91 -42.21
C ASN A 467 32.31 -2.97 -42.99
N ALA A 468 31.00 -2.79 -43.12
CA ALA A 468 30.09 -3.67 -43.87
C ALA A 468 29.84 -3.16 -45.30
N ASN A 469 29.93 -4.02 -46.33
CA ASN A 469 29.80 -3.60 -47.74
C ASN A 469 28.82 -4.49 -48.51
N SER A 470 27.99 -3.91 -49.39
CA SER A 470 26.95 -4.60 -50.18
C SER A 470 25.99 -5.46 -49.35
N VAL A 471 25.27 -4.83 -48.41
CA VAL A 471 24.41 -5.48 -47.41
C VAL A 471 23.05 -5.91 -48.01
N SER A 472 22.68 -7.18 -47.95
CA SER A 472 21.35 -7.76 -48.24
C SER A 472 20.56 -7.98 -46.95
N VAL A 473 19.24 -8.14 -47.00
CA VAL A 473 18.36 -8.55 -45.88
C VAL A 473 17.34 -9.59 -46.39
N LEU A 474 17.08 -10.66 -45.63
CA LEU A 474 16.10 -11.71 -45.94
C LEU A 474 15.29 -12.05 -44.67
N LEU A 475 13.96 -11.88 -44.66
CA LEU A 475 13.12 -12.25 -43.50
C LEU A 475 12.50 -13.66 -43.64
N THR A 476 12.58 -14.45 -42.57
CA THR A 476 12.06 -15.84 -42.52
C THR A 476 11.37 -16.12 -41.18
N SER A 477 10.62 -17.22 -41.09
CA SER A 477 10.11 -17.74 -39.81
C SER A 477 10.22 -19.26 -39.75
N ASP A 478 10.72 -19.76 -38.62
CA ASP A 478 10.82 -21.19 -38.31
C ASP A 478 9.69 -21.67 -37.38
N ASN A 479 8.84 -20.78 -36.87
CA ASN A 479 7.72 -21.18 -36.03
C ASN A 479 6.69 -21.92 -36.89
N SER A 480 6.35 -23.16 -36.55
CA SER A 480 5.29 -23.93 -37.23
C SER A 480 3.90 -23.29 -37.15
N LYS A 481 3.76 -22.25 -36.33
CA LYS A 481 2.58 -21.39 -36.24
C LYS A 481 2.61 -20.19 -37.21
N ILE A 482 3.64 -20.00 -38.04
CA ILE A 482 3.76 -18.91 -39.03
C ILE A 482 4.13 -19.44 -40.43
N THR A 483 3.60 -18.84 -41.50
CA THR A 483 3.97 -19.14 -42.90
C THR A 483 4.26 -17.88 -43.73
N MET A 484 5.50 -17.70 -44.21
CA MET A 484 5.95 -16.49 -44.95
C MET A 484 5.42 -16.37 -46.40
N ILE A 485 5.20 -15.13 -46.86
CA ILE A 485 4.73 -14.77 -48.21
C ILE A 485 5.71 -13.85 -48.99
N ASP A 486 6.33 -12.84 -48.36
CA ASP A 486 7.35 -11.96 -48.99
C ASP A 486 8.52 -11.61 -48.03
N SER A 487 9.73 -11.37 -48.55
CA SER A 487 10.97 -11.63 -47.79
C SER A 487 12.34 -10.97 -48.11
N ILE A 488 12.64 -10.16 -49.16
CA ILE A 488 14.07 -9.83 -49.52
C ILE A 488 14.38 -8.37 -49.94
N GLU A 489 15.43 -7.75 -49.36
CA GLU A 489 15.93 -6.37 -49.63
C GLU A 489 17.47 -6.22 -49.78
N THR A 490 18.00 -5.09 -50.34
CA THR A 490 19.47 -4.84 -50.56
C THR A 490 19.97 -3.36 -50.52
N ILE A 491 21.21 -3.15 -50.03
CA ILE A 491 21.89 -1.89 -49.65
C ILE A 491 23.40 -1.92 -50.08
N THR A 492 24.09 -0.76 -50.20
CA THR A 492 25.44 -0.68 -50.82
C THR A 492 26.65 -0.72 -49.85
N SER A 493 26.61 -0.09 -48.68
CA SER A 493 27.68 -0.17 -47.66
C SER A 493 27.29 0.61 -46.40
N ILE A 494 27.79 0.18 -45.23
CA ILE A 494 27.56 0.81 -43.92
C ILE A 494 28.89 0.78 -43.13
N SER A 495 29.52 1.95 -42.92
CA SER A 495 30.77 2.04 -42.13
C SER A 495 30.57 1.52 -40.71
N ALA A 496 31.65 1.14 -40.03
CA ALA A 496 31.61 0.89 -38.59
C ALA A 496 31.03 2.14 -37.88
N GLY A 497 29.81 2.05 -37.36
CA GLY A 497 29.04 3.12 -36.72
C GLY A 497 27.95 3.86 -37.54
N ASP A 498 27.55 3.43 -38.76
CA ASP A 498 26.56 4.16 -39.64
C ASP A 498 25.16 3.46 -39.78
N SER A 499 24.13 4.11 -40.42
CA SER A 499 22.69 3.65 -40.53
C SER A 499 21.92 3.93 -41.86
N VAL A 500 20.78 3.23 -42.15
CA VAL A 500 19.88 3.29 -43.38
C VAL A 500 18.36 2.94 -43.10
N PHE A 501 17.37 3.23 -43.99
CA PHE A 501 15.88 2.99 -43.86
C PHE A 501 15.16 2.36 -45.09
N ILE A 502 14.05 1.59 -44.92
CA ILE A 502 13.21 0.93 -45.97
C ILE A 502 11.69 0.81 -45.57
N GLU A 503 10.76 0.97 -46.54
CA GLU A 503 9.27 0.89 -46.40
C GLU A 503 8.67 -0.35 -47.11
N ASN A 504 7.64 -0.98 -46.52
CA ASN A 504 6.89 -2.18 -46.96
C ASN A 504 7.77 -3.37 -47.40
N ALA A 505 8.51 -3.94 -46.45
CA ALA A 505 9.51 -4.96 -46.70
C ALA A 505 8.98 -6.41 -46.77
N PHE A 506 8.03 -6.86 -45.92
CA PHE A 506 7.73 -8.30 -45.71
C PHE A 506 6.24 -8.67 -45.43
N SER A 507 5.83 -9.97 -45.49
CA SER A 507 4.46 -10.49 -45.13
C SER A 507 4.33 -12.01 -44.82
N PHE A 508 3.32 -12.47 -44.04
CA PHE A 508 3.15 -13.87 -43.51
C PHE A 508 1.73 -14.23 -42.92
N ASP A 509 1.46 -15.52 -42.59
CA ASP A 509 0.17 -16.16 -42.12
C ASP A 509 0.31 -16.88 -40.74
N VAL A 510 -0.75 -17.06 -39.90
CA VAL A 510 -0.71 -17.46 -38.45
C VAL A 510 -1.60 -18.68 -38.06
N SER A 511 -1.22 -19.48 -37.04
CA SER A 511 -1.89 -20.74 -36.61
C SER A 511 -2.69 -20.71 -35.30
N GLU A 512 -3.80 -21.45 -35.25
CA GLU A 512 -4.80 -21.61 -34.15
C GLU A 512 -4.25 -22.01 -32.77
N ASN A 513 -3.01 -22.53 -32.65
CA ASN A 513 -2.47 -23.06 -31.38
C ASN A 513 -1.55 -22.06 -30.65
N LEU A 514 -1.54 -20.79 -31.05
CA LEU A 514 -0.77 -19.71 -30.42
C LEU A 514 -1.45 -19.24 -29.12
N LEU A 515 -0.70 -19.04 -28.04
CA LEU A 515 -1.23 -18.68 -26.71
C LEU A 515 -1.17 -17.17 -26.44
N ASN A 516 -1.94 -16.68 -25.45
CA ASN A 516 -1.87 -15.27 -25.02
C ASN A 516 -0.46 -14.89 -24.57
N GLY A 517 0.05 -13.77 -25.09
CA GLY A 517 1.40 -13.29 -24.79
C GLY A 517 2.51 -14.14 -25.42
N GLU A 518 2.20 -15.16 -26.23
CA GLU A 518 3.21 -15.97 -26.91
C GLU A 518 3.89 -15.15 -28.00
N VAL A 519 5.09 -14.65 -27.71
CA VAL A 519 5.90 -13.91 -28.67
C VAL A 519 6.40 -14.85 -29.76
N VAL A 520 6.04 -14.56 -31.01
CA VAL A 520 6.60 -15.20 -32.19
C VAL A 520 7.72 -14.34 -32.76
N TYR A 521 8.76 -15.00 -33.26
CA TYR A 521 9.94 -14.34 -33.79
C TYR A 521 10.08 -14.58 -35.30
N LEU A 522 10.36 -13.51 -36.03
CA LEU A 522 10.81 -13.56 -37.43
C LEU A 522 12.31 -13.28 -37.49
N ASN A 523 13.04 -14.14 -38.19
CA ASN A 523 14.49 -14.09 -38.31
C ASN A 523 14.85 -13.25 -39.54
N SER A 524 15.55 -12.13 -39.36
CA SER A 524 16.24 -11.46 -40.47
C SER A 524 17.58 -12.16 -40.74
N GLU A 525 17.96 -12.30 -42.01
CA GLU A 525 19.29 -12.71 -42.47
C GLU A 525 19.84 -11.54 -43.28
N ILE A 526 20.61 -10.67 -42.61
CA ILE A 526 21.38 -9.60 -43.22
C ILE A 526 22.73 -10.18 -43.69
N SER A 527 23.26 -9.79 -44.87
CA SER A 527 24.56 -10.30 -45.34
C SER A 527 25.35 -9.34 -46.21
N ASP A 528 26.68 -9.32 -46.15
CA ASP A 528 27.55 -8.41 -46.90
C ASP A 528 28.44 -9.11 -47.97
N ASP A 529 29.14 -8.35 -48.82
CA ASP A 529 30.01 -8.90 -49.89
C ASP A 529 31.31 -9.54 -49.39
N ALA A 530 31.73 -9.23 -48.17
CA ALA A 530 32.77 -9.98 -47.46
C ALA A 530 32.22 -11.28 -46.84
N SER A 531 30.93 -11.58 -47.05
CA SER A 531 30.21 -12.76 -46.56
C SER A 531 30.03 -12.79 -45.06
N HIS A 532 30.07 -11.64 -44.39
CA HIS A 532 29.52 -11.52 -43.04
C HIS A 532 28.00 -11.67 -43.13
N THR A 533 27.42 -12.28 -42.10
CA THR A 533 25.97 -12.38 -41.95
C THR A 533 25.57 -11.94 -40.55
N TRP A 534 24.52 -11.15 -40.45
CA TRP A 534 23.92 -10.70 -39.21
C TRP A 534 22.45 -11.08 -39.23
N SER A 535 21.83 -11.10 -38.08
CA SER A 535 20.45 -11.54 -37.97
C SER A 535 19.80 -10.87 -36.79
N ASP A 536 18.65 -10.28 -37.05
CA ASP A 536 17.81 -9.67 -36.03
C ASP A 536 16.60 -10.54 -35.78
N LEU A 537 16.11 -10.42 -34.55
CA LEU A 537 14.94 -11.10 -34.11
C LEU A 537 13.81 -10.08 -33.97
N VAL A 538 12.85 -10.17 -34.89
CA VAL A 538 11.65 -9.33 -34.92
C VAL A 538 10.59 -10.04 -34.08
N SER A 539 10.27 -9.50 -32.91
CA SER A 539 9.27 -10.03 -31.99
C SER A 539 7.88 -9.51 -32.30
N ILE A 540 6.90 -10.40 -32.41
CA ILE A 540 5.50 -10.06 -32.65
C ILE A 540 4.65 -10.90 -31.71
N THR A 541 3.78 -10.27 -30.93
CA THR A 541 3.09 -10.93 -29.81
C THR A 541 1.76 -11.53 -30.25
N GLY A 542 1.57 -12.83 -29.97
CA GLY A 542 0.29 -13.51 -30.07
C GLY A 542 -0.66 -13.11 -28.95
N ALA A 543 -1.94 -12.93 -29.27
CA ALA A 543 -2.97 -12.55 -28.29
C ALA A 543 -4.09 -13.59 -28.23
N THR A 544 -4.52 -13.95 -27.01
CA THR A 544 -5.73 -14.78 -26.75
C THR A 544 -6.43 -14.27 -25.47
N PRO A 545 -7.71 -14.62 -25.24
CA PRO A 545 -8.34 -14.36 -23.94
C PRO A 545 -7.76 -15.22 -22.81
N VAL A 546 -7.92 -14.75 -21.56
CA VAL A 546 -7.57 -15.46 -20.32
C VAL A 546 -8.62 -15.13 -19.26
N ILE A 547 -9.41 -16.10 -18.77
CA ILE A 547 -10.51 -15.84 -17.82
C ILE A 547 -10.22 -16.41 -16.43
N SER A 548 -10.43 -15.62 -15.38
CA SER A 548 -10.42 -16.08 -13.97
C SER A 548 -11.73 -15.74 -13.26
N TYR A 549 -12.03 -16.44 -12.15
CA TYR A 549 -13.02 -15.96 -11.19
C TYR A 549 -12.57 -14.63 -10.58
N PHE A 550 -13.53 -13.82 -10.12
CA PHE A 550 -13.26 -12.53 -9.50
C PHE A 550 -14.09 -12.30 -8.24
N TYR A 551 -15.41 -12.46 -8.32
CA TYR A 551 -16.32 -12.13 -7.22
C TYR A 551 -17.62 -12.94 -7.33
N HIS A 552 -18.33 -13.10 -6.20
CA HIS A 552 -19.72 -13.51 -6.19
C HIS A 552 -20.51 -12.85 -5.06
N ASP A 553 -21.83 -12.74 -5.26
CA ASP A 553 -22.82 -12.51 -4.21
C ASP A 553 -23.90 -13.61 -4.28
N VAL A 554 -24.82 -13.66 -3.32
CA VAL A 554 -25.92 -14.64 -3.27
C VAL A 554 -27.27 -13.94 -3.33
N ILE A 555 -28.00 -14.12 -4.42
CA ILE A 555 -29.37 -13.61 -4.55
C ILE A 555 -30.36 -14.67 -4.07
N ASP A 556 -30.94 -14.44 -2.90
CA ASP A 556 -31.97 -15.31 -2.33
C ASP A 556 -33.37 -15.11 -2.95
N SER A 557 -33.73 -13.88 -3.32
CA SER A 557 -35.06 -13.47 -3.85
C SER A 557 -35.59 -14.23 -5.09
N LEU A 558 -34.81 -15.15 -5.64
CA LEU A 558 -35.11 -15.95 -6.83
C LEU A 558 -35.10 -17.47 -6.57
N GLY A 559 -35.55 -17.93 -5.40
CA GLY A 559 -35.86 -19.34 -5.18
C GLY A 559 -35.80 -19.81 -3.73
N GLY A 560 -35.23 -19.00 -2.84
CA GLY A 560 -35.62 -18.97 -1.43
C GLY A 560 -36.79 -18.03 -1.18
N ASP A 561 -36.89 -17.48 0.02
CA ASP A 561 -38.07 -16.76 0.50
C ASP A 561 -38.02 -15.24 0.32
N GLY A 562 -36.82 -14.69 0.09
CA GLY A 562 -36.55 -13.31 -0.30
C GLY A 562 -36.06 -12.39 0.81
N ASP A 563 -35.54 -12.94 1.91
CA ASP A 563 -34.97 -12.17 3.02
C ASP A 563 -33.48 -11.80 2.81
N GLY A 564 -32.81 -12.40 1.81
CA GLY A 564 -31.40 -12.14 1.49
C GLY A 564 -30.42 -13.13 2.14
N ILE A 565 -30.91 -14.10 2.90
CA ILE A 565 -30.13 -15.08 3.64
C ILE A 565 -30.32 -16.45 2.97
N ALA A 566 -29.24 -17.19 2.75
CA ALA A 566 -29.37 -18.52 2.14
C ALA A 566 -29.71 -19.57 3.22
N GLU A 567 -30.93 -20.12 3.24
CA GLU A 567 -31.38 -21.03 4.31
C GLU A 567 -31.42 -22.54 3.95
N PRO A 568 -31.36 -23.43 4.96
CA PRO A 568 -31.62 -24.87 4.81
C PRO A 568 -32.98 -25.24 4.20
N GLY A 569 -32.97 -25.58 2.92
CA GLY A 569 -34.13 -26.03 2.15
C GLY A 569 -34.50 -25.14 0.97
N GLU A 570 -33.77 -24.05 0.77
CA GLU A 570 -33.98 -23.07 -0.28
C GLU A 570 -33.22 -23.36 -1.57
N THR A 571 -33.39 -22.48 -2.55
CA THR A 571 -32.63 -22.51 -3.80
C THR A 571 -32.23 -21.09 -4.16
N VAL A 572 -30.97 -20.76 -3.90
CA VAL A 572 -30.42 -19.41 -4.09
C VAL A 572 -29.72 -19.28 -5.43
N ASN A 573 -29.58 -18.05 -5.93
CA ASN A 573 -28.89 -17.75 -7.17
C ASN A 573 -27.61 -16.93 -6.95
N PRO A 574 -26.43 -17.57 -6.86
CA PRO A 574 -25.18 -16.83 -6.83
C PRO A 574 -24.96 -16.01 -8.10
N HIS A 575 -24.75 -14.71 -7.95
CA HIS A 575 -24.22 -13.85 -9.00
C HIS A 575 -22.71 -14.10 -9.09
N ILE A 576 -22.16 -14.35 -10.27
CA ILE A 576 -20.74 -14.69 -10.44
C ILE A 576 -20.12 -13.75 -11.47
N ILE A 577 -19.01 -13.14 -11.10
CA ILE A 577 -18.21 -12.25 -11.94
C ILE A 577 -16.86 -12.92 -12.27
N VAL A 578 -16.46 -12.80 -13.53
CA VAL A 578 -15.18 -13.28 -14.07
C VAL A 578 -14.47 -12.16 -14.82
N LYS A 579 -13.13 -12.17 -14.85
CA LYS A 579 -12.31 -11.15 -15.51
C LYS A 579 -11.56 -11.71 -16.72
N ASN A 580 -11.51 -10.98 -17.84
CA ASN A 580 -10.57 -11.27 -18.93
C ASN A 580 -9.25 -10.53 -18.70
N SER A 581 -8.18 -11.26 -18.40
CA SER A 581 -6.79 -10.77 -18.33
C SER A 581 -5.98 -11.06 -19.61
N GLY A 582 -6.65 -11.53 -20.67
CA GLY A 582 -6.07 -11.75 -21.99
C GLY A 582 -5.91 -10.49 -22.83
N LEU A 583 -5.11 -10.57 -23.90
CA LEU A 583 -4.77 -9.42 -24.76
C LEU A 583 -5.79 -9.15 -25.88
N ILE A 584 -6.73 -10.06 -26.13
CA ILE A 584 -7.90 -9.86 -27.01
C ILE A 584 -9.20 -10.28 -26.32
N THR A 585 -10.32 -9.91 -26.94
CA THR A 585 -11.68 -10.29 -26.54
C THR A 585 -11.81 -11.80 -26.35
N ALA A 586 -12.60 -12.17 -25.35
CA ALA A 586 -13.04 -13.54 -25.09
C ALA A 586 -14.46 -13.70 -25.61
N ASP A 587 -14.66 -14.31 -26.77
CA ASP A 587 -15.99 -14.39 -27.36
C ASP A 587 -16.83 -15.51 -26.71
N SER A 588 -18.07 -15.16 -26.35
CA SER A 588 -19.11 -16.05 -25.79
C SER A 588 -18.63 -17.01 -24.68
N VAL A 589 -18.13 -16.42 -23.58
CA VAL A 589 -17.66 -17.10 -22.36
C VAL A 589 -18.80 -17.80 -21.60
N THR A 590 -18.53 -18.99 -21.04
CA THR A 590 -19.48 -19.89 -20.34
C THR A 590 -18.81 -20.69 -19.21
N ALA A 591 -19.57 -21.28 -18.26
CA ALA A 591 -19.00 -22.06 -17.14
C ALA A 591 -19.90 -23.17 -16.52
N GLU A 592 -19.33 -24.04 -15.69
CA GLU A 592 -19.99 -25.11 -14.90
C GLU A 592 -19.49 -25.07 -13.43
N LEU A 593 -20.34 -25.49 -12.46
CA LEU A 593 -20.04 -25.48 -11.02
C LEU A 593 -20.07 -26.89 -10.40
N SER A 594 -19.34 -27.10 -9.29
CA SER A 594 -19.32 -28.37 -8.52
C SER A 594 -18.96 -28.17 -7.04
N THR A 595 -19.31 -29.11 -6.16
CA THR A 595 -18.98 -29.05 -4.72
C THR A 595 -18.82 -30.45 -4.11
N ASP A 596 -18.03 -30.55 -3.04
CA ASP A 596 -17.90 -31.74 -2.19
C ASP A 596 -18.86 -31.74 -0.98
N SER A 597 -19.61 -30.65 -0.75
CA SER A 597 -20.53 -30.56 0.38
C SER A 597 -21.72 -31.54 0.23
N PRO A 598 -22.05 -32.33 1.25
CA PRO A 598 -23.20 -33.25 1.19
C PRO A 598 -24.55 -32.54 1.32
N TYR A 599 -24.56 -31.23 1.62
CA TYR A 599 -25.77 -30.43 1.87
C TYR A 599 -26.14 -29.50 0.72
N ILE A 600 -25.42 -29.56 -0.41
CA ILE A 600 -25.56 -28.66 -1.53
C ILE A 600 -25.80 -29.47 -2.81
N ASP A 601 -26.87 -29.14 -3.53
CA ASP A 601 -27.19 -29.70 -4.84
C ASP A 601 -27.12 -28.58 -5.89
N ILE A 602 -26.47 -28.85 -7.02
CA ILE A 602 -26.26 -27.87 -8.10
C ILE A 602 -27.05 -28.36 -9.32
N PRO A 603 -28.21 -27.77 -9.63
CA PRO A 603 -29.12 -28.34 -10.63
C PRO A 603 -28.55 -28.27 -12.06
N ILE A 604 -28.34 -29.45 -12.66
CA ILE A 604 -27.80 -29.64 -14.03
C ILE A 604 -28.59 -28.88 -15.12
N LEU A 605 -29.82 -28.42 -14.83
CA LEU A 605 -30.66 -27.69 -15.78
C LEU A 605 -30.13 -26.28 -16.12
N PHE A 606 -29.32 -25.68 -15.25
CA PHE A 606 -28.84 -24.29 -15.37
C PHE A 606 -27.37 -24.16 -15.79
N VAL A 607 -26.67 -25.28 -16.00
CA VAL A 607 -25.33 -25.31 -16.57
C VAL A 607 -25.35 -25.68 -18.07
N PRO A 608 -24.49 -25.09 -18.91
CA PRO A 608 -23.49 -24.09 -18.55
C PRO A 608 -24.07 -22.68 -18.38
N LEU A 609 -23.49 -21.94 -17.43
CA LEU A 609 -23.66 -20.51 -17.25
C LEU A 609 -23.10 -19.76 -18.47
N SER A 610 -23.55 -18.52 -18.74
CA SER A 610 -23.13 -17.74 -19.92
C SER A 610 -22.88 -16.28 -19.54
N PHE A 611 -21.71 -15.76 -19.94
CA PHE A 611 -21.20 -14.43 -19.62
C PHE A 611 -21.12 -13.51 -20.86
N GLY A 612 -21.16 -14.07 -22.08
CA GLY A 612 -21.04 -13.31 -23.33
C GLY A 612 -19.60 -12.95 -23.71
N ASP A 613 -19.44 -11.91 -24.53
CA ASP A 613 -18.12 -11.48 -25.03
C ASP A 613 -17.45 -10.54 -24.01
N ILE A 614 -16.20 -10.80 -23.63
CA ILE A 614 -15.46 -10.03 -22.61
C ILE A 614 -14.18 -9.43 -23.20
N LEU A 615 -14.11 -8.11 -23.35
CA LEU A 615 -12.94 -7.38 -23.85
C LEU A 615 -11.71 -7.51 -22.91
N PRO A 616 -10.48 -7.21 -23.38
CA PRO A 616 -9.28 -7.16 -22.53
C PRO A 616 -9.46 -6.28 -21.30
N SER A 617 -9.00 -6.76 -20.15
CA SER A 617 -9.13 -6.12 -18.83
C SER A 617 -10.55 -5.89 -18.31
N GLN A 618 -11.60 -6.30 -19.05
CA GLN A 618 -13.00 -6.13 -18.67
C GLN A 618 -13.54 -7.38 -17.92
N PHE A 619 -14.76 -7.23 -17.38
CA PHE A 619 -15.46 -8.25 -16.62
C PHE A 619 -16.69 -8.80 -17.38
N GLY A 620 -17.04 -10.06 -17.13
CA GLY A 620 -18.31 -10.66 -17.51
C GLY A 620 -19.04 -11.19 -16.27
N GLN A 621 -20.37 -11.27 -16.33
CA GLN A 621 -21.21 -11.65 -15.18
C GLN A 621 -22.38 -12.57 -15.56
N THR A 622 -22.81 -13.41 -14.63
CA THR A 622 -23.92 -14.37 -14.83
C THR A 622 -24.54 -14.79 -13.48
N PHE A 623 -25.66 -15.51 -13.50
CA PHE A 623 -26.27 -16.10 -12.30
C PHE A 623 -26.28 -17.62 -12.37
N ALA A 624 -25.92 -18.29 -11.28
CA ALA A 624 -26.05 -19.73 -11.08
C ALA A 624 -27.31 -20.09 -10.28
N GLU A 625 -27.59 -21.38 -10.09
CA GLU A 625 -28.64 -21.86 -9.16
C GLU A 625 -28.02 -22.94 -8.26
N ILE A 626 -28.25 -22.83 -6.95
CA ILE A 626 -27.76 -23.77 -5.93
C ILE A 626 -28.90 -24.07 -4.94
N THR A 627 -29.25 -25.34 -4.78
CA THR A 627 -30.24 -25.81 -3.80
C THR A 627 -29.54 -26.24 -2.51
N ILE A 628 -29.96 -25.67 -1.39
CA ILE A 628 -29.49 -26.03 -0.05
C ILE A 628 -30.43 -27.11 0.50
N LEU A 629 -29.89 -28.23 0.97
CA LEU A 629 -30.70 -29.34 1.45
C LEU A 629 -31.36 -29.00 2.80
N PRO A 630 -32.63 -29.43 3.06
CA PRO A 630 -33.32 -29.15 4.33
C PRO A 630 -32.71 -29.76 5.61
N ASP A 631 -31.65 -30.57 5.48
CA ASP A 631 -30.86 -31.10 6.60
C ASP A 631 -29.47 -30.46 6.72
N CYS A 632 -29.21 -29.40 5.94
CA CYS A 632 -28.07 -28.51 6.15
C CYS A 632 -28.16 -27.88 7.56
N PRO A 633 -27.07 -27.87 8.34
CA PRO A 633 -27.02 -27.09 9.56
C PRO A 633 -27.04 -25.58 9.25
N THR A 634 -27.54 -24.79 10.19
CA THR A 634 -27.37 -23.33 10.22
C THR A 634 -26.61 -22.97 11.51
N GLN A 635 -25.55 -22.17 11.47
CA GLN A 635 -24.86 -21.65 10.27
C GLN A 635 -23.98 -22.72 9.58
N TYR A 636 -23.65 -22.54 8.30
CA TYR A 636 -22.75 -23.43 7.55
C TYR A 636 -22.08 -22.76 6.34
N PHE A 637 -20.87 -23.20 5.97
CA PHE A 637 -20.00 -22.53 4.98
C PHE A 637 -19.39 -23.53 3.97
N PRO A 638 -20.11 -23.98 2.93
CA PRO A 638 -19.61 -24.89 1.89
C PRO A 638 -18.72 -24.21 0.82
N GLN A 639 -17.72 -24.94 0.32
CA GLN A 639 -16.89 -24.54 -0.83
C GLN A 639 -17.50 -25.01 -2.16
N ILE A 640 -17.49 -24.15 -3.18
CA ILE A 640 -17.95 -24.36 -4.56
C ILE A 640 -16.75 -24.17 -5.51
N ASN A 641 -16.60 -25.04 -6.51
CA ASN A 641 -15.58 -24.96 -7.57
C ASN A 641 -16.23 -24.58 -8.91
N ILE A 642 -15.54 -23.81 -9.75
CA ILE A 642 -15.99 -23.35 -11.07
C ILE A 642 -15.03 -23.79 -12.18
N GLY A 643 -15.55 -24.11 -13.37
CA GLY A 643 -14.78 -24.36 -14.60
C GLY A 643 -15.37 -23.60 -15.79
N ILE A 644 -14.55 -22.90 -16.57
CA ILE A 644 -14.95 -21.85 -17.53
C ILE A 644 -14.44 -22.18 -18.95
N TRP A 645 -15.13 -21.78 -20.03
CA TRP A 645 -14.66 -21.88 -21.42
C TRP A 645 -15.32 -20.89 -22.42
N THR A 646 -14.74 -20.69 -23.61
CA THR A 646 -15.18 -19.71 -24.65
C THR A 646 -15.68 -20.35 -25.95
N GLU A 647 -16.29 -19.58 -26.88
CA GLU A 647 -16.69 -20.09 -28.22
C GLU A 647 -15.46 -20.49 -29.07
N ASP A 648 -14.37 -19.72 -28.98
CA ASP A 648 -13.08 -20.05 -29.63
C ASP A 648 -12.35 -21.25 -28.99
N GLY A 649 -12.82 -21.74 -27.84
CA GLY A 649 -12.40 -23.01 -27.25
C GLY A 649 -11.34 -22.96 -26.14
N TYR A 650 -11.10 -21.80 -25.51
CA TYR A 650 -10.21 -21.69 -24.34
C TYR A 650 -10.90 -22.20 -23.04
N THR A 651 -10.16 -22.62 -21.99
CA THR A 651 -10.73 -23.24 -20.77
C THR A 651 -9.96 -22.93 -19.45
N PHE A 652 -10.65 -22.74 -18.30
CA PHE A 652 -10.08 -22.30 -16.99
C PHE A 652 -10.81 -22.91 -15.76
N THR A 653 -10.31 -22.78 -14.51
CA THR A 653 -10.92 -23.32 -13.26
C THR A 653 -10.59 -22.54 -11.96
N ASP A 654 -11.50 -22.45 -10.97
CA ASP A 654 -11.31 -21.75 -9.67
C ASP A 654 -12.26 -22.24 -8.52
N SER A 655 -12.33 -21.58 -7.34
CA SER A 655 -13.28 -21.88 -6.24
C SER A 655 -13.65 -20.70 -5.29
N PHE A 656 -14.81 -20.77 -4.62
CA PHE A 656 -15.32 -19.80 -3.62
C PHE A 656 -16.13 -20.49 -2.48
N TYR A 657 -16.52 -19.77 -1.43
CA TYR A 657 -17.40 -20.26 -0.34
C TYR A 657 -18.77 -19.58 -0.39
N VAL A 658 -19.82 -20.23 0.13
CA VAL A 658 -21.18 -19.66 0.30
C VAL A 658 -21.55 -19.67 1.77
N THR A 659 -22.15 -18.60 2.29
CA THR A 659 -22.66 -18.52 3.67
C THR A 659 -24.11 -18.99 3.75
N ILE A 660 -24.44 -19.82 4.74
CA ILE A 660 -25.78 -20.41 4.92
C ILE A 660 -26.27 -20.17 6.36
N GLY A 661 -27.43 -19.53 6.48
CA GLY A 661 -28.00 -19.05 7.74
C GLY A 661 -27.60 -17.62 8.09
N GLU A 662 -28.43 -16.97 8.89
CA GLU A 662 -28.26 -15.58 9.37
C GLU A 662 -26.93 -15.41 10.11
N THR A 663 -26.10 -14.47 9.67
CA THR A 663 -24.81 -14.09 10.30
C THR A 663 -24.70 -12.58 10.44
N GLY A 664 -24.01 -12.11 11.48
CA GLY A 664 -23.77 -10.69 11.72
C GLY A 664 -24.83 -10.04 12.61
N PHE A 665 -24.88 -8.71 12.60
CA PHE A 665 -25.78 -7.90 13.42
C PHE A 665 -26.04 -6.56 12.72
N TYR A 666 -27.25 -6.00 12.84
CA TYR A 666 -27.56 -4.66 12.33
C TYR A 666 -28.63 -4.00 13.18
N ASP A 667 -28.46 -2.71 13.47
CA ASP A 667 -29.44 -1.87 14.15
C ASP A 667 -29.28 -0.42 13.68
N ASP A 668 -30.35 0.16 13.11
CA ASP A 668 -30.46 1.56 12.67
C ASP A 668 -30.94 2.49 13.81
N MET A 669 -31.14 1.95 15.02
CA MET A 669 -31.55 2.65 16.23
C MET A 669 -32.98 3.22 16.21
N GLU A 670 -33.77 2.96 15.16
CA GLU A 670 -35.12 3.51 14.99
C GLU A 670 -36.21 2.68 15.70
N ASP A 671 -36.08 1.35 15.70
CA ASP A 671 -37.13 0.43 16.17
C ASP A 671 -37.22 0.28 17.70
N GLY A 672 -36.46 1.09 18.44
CA GLY A 672 -36.44 1.14 19.90
C GLY A 672 -35.37 0.24 20.52
N PRO A 673 -35.30 0.13 21.86
CA PRO A 673 -34.23 -0.60 22.55
C PRO A 673 -34.45 -2.12 22.55
N GLY A 674 -34.89 -2.70 21.42
CA GLY A 674 -35.23 -4.12 21.32
C GLY A 674 -34.01 -5.04 21.42
N SER A 675 -33.00 -4.73 20.61
CA SER A 675 -31.73 -5.44 20.44
C SER A 675 -30.70 -5.11 21.53
N TRP A 676 -31.03 -4.18 22.44
CA TRP A 676 -30.09 -3.55 23.35
C TRP A 676 -30.54 -3.61 24.81
N THR A 677 -29.58 -3.78 25.71
CA THR A 677 -29.75 -3.60 27.14
C THR A 677 -28.80 -2.53 27.66
N HIS A 678 -29.30 -1.64 28.51
CA HIS A 678 -28.50 -0.57 29.09
C HIS A 678 -28.52 -0.62 30.62
N SER A 679 -27.39 -0.31 31.24
CA SER A 679 -27.19 -0.30 32.69
C SER A 679 -26.01 0.59 33.08
N GLY A 680 -25.79 0.82 34.38
CA GLY A 680 -24.60 1.52 34.87
C GLY A 680 -24.80 2.25 36.18
N THR A 681 -23.94 3.23 36.44
CA THR A 681 -23.99 4.12 37.62
C THR A 681 -25.25 4.99 37.61
N ASP A 682 -25.46 5.74 36.52
CA ASP A 682 -26.62 6.63 36.34
C ASP A 682 -27.56 6.15 35.23
N ASN A 683 -27.08 5.26 34.35
CA ASN A 683 -27.82 4.66 33.25
C ASN A 683 -28.37 5.69 32.26
N LEU A 684 -27.48 6.55 31.77
CA LEU A 684 -27.73 7.69 30.90
C LEU A 684 -27.95 7.32 29.43
N TRP A 685 -27.65 6.10 29.00
CA TRP A 685 -27.98 5.61 27.66
C TRP A 685 -29.50 5.62 27.41
N HIS A 686 -29.93 6.30 26.34
CA HIS A 686 -31.32 6.29 25.84
C HIS A 686 -31.37 6.75 24.38
N LEU A 687 -32.48 6.49 23.69
CA LEU A 687 -32.72 7.03 22.34
C LEU A 687 -33.14 8.50 22.41
N THR A 688 -32.53 9.33 21.57
CA THR A 688 -32.81 10.77 21.42
C THR A 688 -33.00 11.14 19.95
N SER A 689 -33.69 12.24 19.67
CA SER A 689 -33.84 12.79 18.32
C SER A 689 -33.06 14.09 18.09
N TYR A 690 -32.13 14.42 18.99
CA TYR A 690 -31.35 15.65 18.91
C TYR A 690 -30.28 15.56 17.82
N ARG A 691 -29.22 14.77 18.05
CA ARG A 691 -28.32 14.28 17.01
C ARG A 691 -28.77 12.88 16.62
N LYS A 692 -28.65 12.60 15.33
CA LYS A 692 -28.80 11.32 14.64
C LYS A 692 -28.19 11.51 13.25
N LEU A 693 -27.59 10.46 12.70
CA LEU A 693 -27.05 10.42 11.35
C LEU A 693 -28.17 10.10 10.37
N SER A 694 -28.85 8.98 10.60
CA SER A 694 -29.99 8.52 9.80
C SER A 694 -31.31 8.80 10.54
N GLY A 695 -32.43 8.29 10.00
CA GLY A 695 -33.73 8.22 10.68
C GLY A 695 -34.27 9.46 11.43
N ASP A 696 -34.94 9.20 12.56
CA ASP A 696 -35.52 10.13 13.54
C ASP A 696 -34.79 10.06 14.92
N TYR A 697 -33.92 9.07 15.17
CA TYR A 697 -33.32 8.72 16.46
C TYR A 697 -31.85 8.27 16.38
N SER A 698 -31.13 8.33 17.49
CA SER A 698 -29.88 7.58 17.73
C SER A 698 -29.76 7.26 19.22
N TRP A 699 -28.84 6.36 19.62
CA TRP A 699 -28.49 6.24 21.04
C TRP A 699 -27.64 7.42 21.49
N TYR A 700 -27.87 7.89 22.72
CA TYR A 700 -27.11 8.96 23.37
C TYR A 700 -26.80 8.60 24.82
N CYS A 701 -25.57 8.84 25.26
CA CYS A 701 -25.17 8.76 26.66
C CYS A 701 -25.04 10.15 27.29
N GLY A 702 -26.10 10.61 27.94
CA GLY A 702 -26.11 11.88 28.68
C GLY A 702 -27.50 12.33 29.13
N ASN A 703 -27.68 13.60 29.48
CA ASN A 703 -28.94 14.14 30.01
C ASN A 703 -29.76 14.91 28.96
N GLU A 704 -30.88 14.32 28.52
CA GLU A 704 -31.88 14.75 27.50
C GLU A 704 -32.59 16.11 27.74
N GLY A 705 -31.82 17.17 27.91
CA GLY A 705 -32.34 18.52 28.16
C GLY A 705 -31.30 19.50 28.71
N GLN A 706 -30.13 18.99 29.10
CA GLN A 706 -28.92 19.80 29.27
C GLN A 706 -27.89 19.50 28.18
N PHE A 707 -27.95 18.32 27.55
CA PHE A 707 -26.95 17.82 26.60
C PHE A 707 -25.55 17.89 27.20
N VAL A 708 -25.41 17.22 28.35
CA VAL A 708 -24.15 16.91 29.04
C VAL A 708 -24.33 15.60 29.80
N TYR A 709 -23.25 14.83 29.97
CA TYR A 709 -23.20 13.71 30.91
C TYR A 709 -22.94 14.19 32.36
N ASN A 710 -22.89 13.24 33.31
CA ASN A 710 -22.52 13.51 34.70
C ASN A 710 -21.09 13.01 34.97
N ASN A 711 -20.39 13.62 35.93
CA ASN A 711 -19.11 13.14 36.47
C ASN A 711 -19.25 11.78 37.17
N ASP A 712 -18.15 11.04 37.27
CA ASP A 712 -18.06 9.73 37.95
C ASP A 712 -19.02 8.64 37.40
N VAL A 713 -19.34 8.66 36.10
CA VAL A 713 -20.25 7.70 35.47
C VAL A 713 -19.48 6.52 34.86
N GLU A 714 -20.08 5.32 34.95
CA GLU A 714 -19.72 4.16 34.14
C GLU A 714 -21.03 3.52 33.68
N ASP A 715 -21.35 3.69 32.39
CA ASP A 715 -22.64 3.29 31.80
C ASP A 715 -22.44 2.46 30.52
N PHE A 716 -23.18 1.36 30.43
CA PHE A 716 -23.04 0.32 29.41
C PHE A 716 -24.29 0.28 28.52
N LEU A 717 -24.07 0.18 27.21
CA LEU A 717 -25.04 -0.21 26.19
C LEU A 717 -24.54 -1.53 25.57
N VAL A 718 -25.33 -2.59 25.67
CA VAL A 718 -24.92 -3.98 25.34
C VAL A 718 -25.92 -4.59 24.38
N SER A 719 -25.45 -5.11 23.24
CA SER A 719 -26.30 -5.79 22.26
C SER A 719 -26.84 -7.13 22.79
N GLU A 720 -27.69 -7.78 22.02
CA GLU A 720 -27.89 -9.22 22.14
C GLU A 720 -26.72 -10.03 21.55
N SER A 721 -26.78 -11.36 21.68
CA SER A 721 -25.77 -12.28 21.13
C SER A 721 -26.07 -12.52 19.65
N PHE A 722 -25.03 -12.48 18.83
CA PHE A 722 -25.11 -12.75 17.39
C PHE A 722 -23.92 -13.61 16.98
N ALA A 723 -24.09 -14.46 15.97
CA ALA A 723 -22.99 -15.27 15.44
C ALA A 723 -22.43 -14.64 14.15
N ILE A 724 -21.12 -14.43 14.11
CA ILE A 724 -20.44 -13.79 12.97
C ILE A 724 -20.22 -14.74 11.79
N GLY A 725 -20.16 -14.18 10.58
CA GLY A 725 -19.75 -14.89 9.39
C GLY A 725 -18.23 -14.96 9.22
N GLN A 726 -17.75 -15.29 8.02
CA GLN A 726 -16.33 -15.26 7.67
C GLN A 726 -15.82 -13.81 7.54
N ASP A 727 -14.56 -13.59 7.96
CA ASP A 727 -13.82 -12.33 7.81
C ASP A 727 -14.65 -11.11 8.23
N ALA A 728 -15.31 -11.23 9.38
CA ALA A 728 -16.29 -10.26 9.83
C ALA A 728 -15.65 -8.92 10.23
N GLU A 729 -16.37 -7.83 9.99
CA GLU A 729 -16.00 -6.46 10.36
C GLU A 729 -17.16 -5.84 11.16
N LEU A 730 -16.83 -5.10 12.23
CA LEU A 730 -17.75 -4.20 12.91
C LEU A 730 -17.63 -2.81 12.29
N SER A 731 -18.74 -2.19 11.90
CA SER A 731 -18.81 -0.74 11.72
C SER A 731 -19.92 -0.10 12.56
N PHE A 732 -19.73 1.16 12.92
CA PHE A 732 -20.77 2.00 13.51
C PHE A 732 -20.45 3.48 13.28
N TRP A 733 -21.49 4.31 13.26
CA TRP A 733 -21.32 5.75 13.17
C TRP A 733 -21.37 6.39 14.57
N CYS A 734 -20.49 7.36 14.78
CA CYS A 734 -20.32 8.01 16.07
C CYS A 734 -20.12 9.53 15.92
N TRP A 735 -20.91 10.28 16.68
CA TRP A 735 -20.66 11.70 16.98
C TRP A 735 -20.30 11.83 18.47
N TYR A 736 -19.26 12.58 18.81
CA TYR A 736 -18.93 12.86 20.21
C TYR A 736 -18.36 14.26 20.46
N GLU A 737 -18.47 14.69 21.71
CA GLU A 737 -17.72 15.80 22.28
C GLU A 737 -17.30 15.44 23.71
N PHE A 738 -16.00 15.49 23.99
CA PHE A 738 -15.38 15.20 25.29
C PHE A 738 -14.32 16.26 25.67
N PRO A 739 -14.05 16.49 26.97
CA PRO A 739 -12.88 17.23 27.42
C PRO A 739 -11.59 16.58 26.93
N ASN A 740 -10.67 17.41 26.46
CA ASN A 740 -9.38 16.95 25.94
C ASN A 740 -8.50 16.29 27.03
N TYR A 741 -8.66 16.68 28.30
CA TYR A 741 -7.90 16.15 29.44
C TYR A 741 -8.83 15.44 30.43
N GLY A 742 -8.49 14.22 30.81
CA GLY A 742 -9.29 13.36 31.69
C GLY A 742 -9.37 11.94 31.15
N THR A 743 -10.22 11.10 31.72
CA THR A 743 -10.52 9.74 31.21
C THR A 743 -11.88 9.61 30.53
N ASP A 744 -12.52 10.74 30.22
CA ASP A 744 -13.84 10.81 29.60
C ASP A 744 -13.85 10.22 28.19
N GLY A 745 -14.81 9.34 27.91
CA GLY A 745 -14.95 8.71 26.59
C GLY A 745 -15.79 7.44 26.64
N PHE A 746 -15.71 6.63 25.59
CA PHE A 746 -16.31 5.30 25.58
C PHE A 746 -15.41 4.25 24.95
N TYR A 747 -15.58 3.00 25.40
CA TYR A 747 -14.93 1.85 24.81
C TYR A 747 -15.90 1.08 23.92
N ALA A 748 -15.41 0.60 22.78
CA ALA A 748 -16.07 -0.43 21.98
C ALA A 748 -15.46 -1.79 22.37
N GLU A 749 -16.29 -2.75 22.78
CA GLU A 749 -15.84 -4.01 23.38
C GLU A 749 -16.61 -5.22 22.83
N ILE A 750 -15.91 -6.33 22.60
CA ILE A 750 -16.47 -7.61 22.15
C ILE A 750 -16.29 -8.70 23.22
N ASN A 751 -17.22 -9.64 23.29
CA ASN A 751 -17.17 -10.80 24.18
C ASN A 751 -17.57 -12.08 23.44
N ASP A 752 -16.66 -13.07 23.41
CA ASP A 752 -16.81 -14.40 22.80
C ASP A 752 -17.23 -15.49 23.81
N GLY A 753 -17.65 -15.08 25.01
CA GLY A 753 -17.91 -15.93 26.16
C GLY A 753 -16.71 -16.14 27.09
N SER A 754 -15.51 -15.67 26.74
CA SER A 754 -14.33 -15.70 27.62
C SER A 754 -14.20 -14.46 28.52
N GLY A 755 -14.75 -13.32 28.10
CA GLY A 755 -14.69 -12.03 28.78
C GLY A 755 -14.85 -10.86 27.81
N TRP A 756 -14.97 -9.65 28.34
CA TRP A 756 -14.91 -8.43 27.51
C TRP A 756 -13.47 -8.16 27.08
N THR A 757 -13.30 -7.84 25.81
CA THR A 757 -12.04 -7.41 25.20
C THR A 757 -12.27 -6.04 24.57
N ASP A 758 -11.49 -5.03 24.95
CA ASP A 758 -11.52 -3.73 24.29
C ASP A 758 -11.07 -3.89 22.82
N LEU A 759 -11.86 -3.34 21.90
CA LEU A 759 -11.44 -3.06 20.52
C LEU A 759 -10.83 -1.66 20.45
N ASP A 760 -11.45 -0.69 21.13
CA ASP A 760 -11.02 0.70 21.10
C ASP A 760 -11.52 1.51 22.32
N PHE A 761 -10.91 2.67 22.55
CA PHE A 761 -11.39 3.77 23.39
C PHE A 761 -11.42 5.07 22.58
N ILE A 762 -12.61 5.62 22.36
CA ILE A 762 -12.83 6.91 21.68
C ILE A 762 -13.18 7.93 22.76
N GLY A 763 -12.33 8.95 22.94
CA GLY A 763 -12.39 9.78 24.14
C GLY A 763 -11.41 10.95 24.17
N SER A 764 -11.14 11.40 25.38
CA SER A 764 -10.13 12.39 25.75
C SER A 764 -8.74 12.07 25.17
N GLY A 765 -7.99 13.11 24.81
CA GLY A 765 -6.60 12.97 24.37
C GLY A 765 -5.84 14.30 24.31
N GLY A 766 -4.67 14.37 24.95
CA GLY A 766 -3.77 15.53 25.02
C GLY A 766 -3.70 16.19 26.40
N ALA A 767 -2.72 17.09 26.60
CA ALA A 767 -2.51 17.74 27.90
C ALA A 767 -3.31 19.04 28.12
N LEU A 768 -4.19 19.43 27.20
CA LEU A 768 -4.72 20.79 27.10
C LEU A 768 -6.14 20.89 27.69
N GLY A 769 -6.23 21.29 28.96
CA GLY A 769 -7.48 21.26 29.75
C GLY A 769 -8.50 22.38 29.48
N THR A 770 -8.53 22.99 28.29
CA THR A 770 -9.58 23.95 27.88
C THR A 770 -10.25 23.60 26.55
N LEU A 771 -9.58 22.78 25.74
CA LEU A 771 -10.08 22.26 24.48
C LEU A 771 -11.11 21.15 24.75
N THR A 772 -12.18 21.11 23.96
CA THR A 772 -13.02 19.93 23.79
C THR A 772 -12.64 19.26 22.47
N THR A 773 -12.38 17.96 22.52
CA THR A 773 -12.15 17.13 21.34
C THR A 773 -13.46 16.49 20.92
N GLY A 774 -13.73 16.53 19.62
CA GLY A 774 -14.95 15.99 19.04
C GLY A 774 -14.82 15.90 17.52
N ASN A 775 -15.87 15.35 16.92
CA ASN A 775 -16.02 15.19 15.48
C ASN A 775 -17.46 15.54 15.06
N ASP A 776 -17.72 15.65 13.76
CA ASP A 776 -19.06 15.33 13.26
C ASP A 776 -19.22 13.80 13.17
N TRP A 777 -20.31 13.29 12.63
CA TRP A 777 -20.50 11.84 12.45
C TRP A 777 -19.38 11.21 11.62
N LEU A 778 -18.61 10.31 12.23
CA LEU A 778 -17.58 9.49 11.56
C LEU A 778 -17.91 8.00 11.72
N GLU A 779 -17.61 7.21 10.68
CA GLU A 779 -17.69 5.75 10.73
C GLU A 779 -16.42 5.18 11.36
N TYR A 780 -16.58 4.31 12.35
CA TYR A 780 -15.50 3.54 12.95
C TYR A 780 -15.60 2.08 12.51
N LYS A 781 -14.53 1.52 11.95
CA LYS A 781 -14.46 0.13 11.46
C LYS A 781 -13.42 -0.68 12.23
N TYR A 782 -13.74 -1.92 12.58
CA TYR A 782 -12.87 -2.84 13.33
C TYR A 782 -12.91 -4.26 12.79
N ASP A 783 -11.74 -4.79 12.44
CA ASP A 783 -11.55 -6.17 11.97
C ASP A 783 -11.81 -7.19 13.10
N LEU A 784 -12.75 -8.11 12.85
CA LEU A 784 -13.10 -9.23 13.73
C LEU A 784 -12.67 -10.59 13.18
N SER A 785 -11.91 -10.66 12.08
CA SER A 785 -11.41 -11.90 11.44
C SER A 785 -10.64 -12.85 12.37
N ARG A 786 -10.10 -12.32 13.48
CA ARG A 786 -9.47 -13.11 14.56
C ARG A 786 -10.44 -14.08 15.24
N TYR A 787 -11.75 -13.87 15.13
CA TYR A 787 -12.80 -14.74 15.61
C TYR A 787 -13.30 -15.64 14.46
N PRO A 788 -13.29 -16.98 14.59
CA PRO A 788 -13.75 -17.87 13.53
C PRO A 788 -15.23 -17.67 13.17
N ALA A 789 -15.58 -17.88 11.90
CA ALA A 789 -16.97 -17.92 11.44
C ALA A 789 -17.81 -18.90 12.30
N GLY A 790 -19.02 -18.48 12.67
CA GLY A 790 -19.88 -19.17 13.63
C GLY A 790 -19.55 -18.94 15.10
N THR A 791 -18.69 -17.98 15.43
CA THR A 791 -18.47 -17.56 16.83
C THR A 791 -19.62 -16.65 17.28
N GLU A 792 -20.26 -17.01 18.39
CA GLU A 792 -21.22 -16.15 19.10
C GLU A 792 -20.48 -15.02 19.81
N LEU A 793 -20.77 -13.79 19.43
CA LEU A 793 -20.23 -12.57 20.01
C LEU A 793 -21.35 -11.72 20.64
N THR A 794 -20.95 -10.80 21.51
CA THR A 794 -21.80 -9.70 22.01
C THR A 794 -20.99 -8.42 21.99
N LEU A 795 -21.59 -7.33 21.51
CA LEU A 795 -21.02 -5.99 21.44
C LEU A 795 -21.42 -5.16 22.67
N ARG A 796 -20.51 -4.33 23.16
CA ARG A 796 -20.77 -3.34 24.20
C ARG A 796 -20.09 -2.02 23.90
N PHE A 797 -20.85 -0.94 24.11
CA PHE A 797 -20.34 0.41 24.27
C PHE A 797 -20.34 0.77 25.75
N ARG A 798 -19.16 1.06 26.31
CA ARG A 798 -18.96 1.39 27.74
C ARG A 798 -18.50 2.83 27.87
N PHE A 799 -19.43 3.73 28.18
CA PHE A 799 -19.13 5.13 28.49
C PHE A 799 -18.57 5.27 29.90
N VAL A 800 -17.56 6.13 30.07
CA VAL A 800 -16.95 6.49 31.34
C VAL A 800 -16.71 8.00 31.43
N SER A 801 -16.79 8.54 32.65
CA SER A 801 -16.39 9.92 32.97
C SER A 801 -15.71 10.04 34.33
N ASP A 802 -14.84 11.05 34.50
CA ASP A 802 -14.12 11.33 35.74
C ASP A 802 -14.74 12.46 36.59
N GLU A 803 -14.00 12.98 37.59
CA GLU A 803 -14.47 14.04 38.50
C GLU A 803 -14.35 15.47 37.93
N GLY A 804 -13.89 15.62 36.69
CA GLY A 804 -13.49 16.86 36.03
C GLY A 804 -14.60 17.67 35.36
N ASP A 805 -14.31 18.14 34.14
CA ASP A 805 -15.27 18.90 33.32
C ASP A 805 -16.22 17.94 32.58
N VAL A 806 -17.32 18.48 32.02
CA VAL A 806 -18.26 17.68 31.20
C VAL A 806 -18.50 18.38 29.87
N ALA A 807 -18.61 17.57 28.82
CA ALA A 807 -19.01 17.96 27.49
C ALA A 807 -20.34 17.30 27.10
N GLU A 808 -20.73 17.36 25.82
CA GLU A 808 -22.02 16.85 25.38
C GLU A 808 -22.21 15.33 25.59
N GLY A 809 -21.15 14.53 25.35
CA GLY A 809 -21.17 13.06 25.42
C GLY A 809 -21.05 12.40 24.05
N VAL A 810 -21.57 11.19 23.91
CA VAL A 810 -21.49 10.35 22.70
C VAL A 810 -22.85 9.93 22.19
N TYR A 811 -22.98 9.91 20.86
CA TYR A 811 -24.12 9.41 20.12
C TYR A 811 -23.65 8.30 19.19
N ILE A 812 -24.40 7.20 19.14
CA ILE A 812 -24.10 6.02 18.31
C ILE A 812 -25.31 5.73 17.43
N ASP A 813 -25.02 5.45 16.16
CA ASP A 813 -25.99 5.24 15.10
C ASP A 813 -25.51 4.19 14.09
N ASP A 814 -26.43 3.65 13.28
CA ASP A 814 -26.15 2.72 12.18
C ASP A 814 -25.07 1.65 12.49
N VAL A 815 -25.31 0.81 13.52
CA VAL A 815 -24.36 -0.23 13.95
C VAL A 815 -24.52 -1.47 13.10
N ARG A 816 -23.42 -1.99 12.53
CA ARG A 816 -23.42 -3.17 11.68
C ARG A 816 -22.24 -4.09 11.97
N ILE A 817 -22.47 -5.40 11.90
CA ILE A 817 -21.44 -6.43 11.85
C ILE A 817 -21.75 -7.32 10.65
N TYR A 818 -20.82 -7.40 9.71
CA TYR A 818 -21.02 -8.01 8.40
C TYR A 818 -19.79 -8.81 7.95
N GLU A 819 -19.97 -9.77 7.03
CA GLU A 819 -18.85 -10.43 6.35
C GLU A 819 -18.15 -9.41 5.44
N LYS A 820 -16.83 -9.21 5.61
CA LYS A 820 -16.08 -8.30 4.75
C LYS A 820 -15.84 -8.95 3.39
N TYR A 821 -16.69 -8.63 2.42
CA TYR A 821 -16.37 -8.86 1.03
C TYR A 821 -15.44 -7.74 0.55
N ASP A 822 -14.18 -8.07 0.23
CA ASP A 822 -13.25 -7.15 -0.44
C ASP A 822 -13.73 -6.90 -1.88
N ILE A 823 -14.76 -6.07 -2.03
CA ILE A 823 -15.27 -5.62 -3.32
C ILE A 823 -14.29 -4.60 -3.90
N ILE A 824 -13.20 -5.09 -4.48
CA ILE A 824 -12.36 -4.30 -5.38
C ILE A 824 -13.13 -4.13 -6.70
N VAL A 825 -14.16 -3.27 -6.79
CA VAL A 825 -14.49 -2.75 -8.13
C VAL A 825 -13.43 -1.74 -8.51
N ALA A 826 -12.45 -2.25 -9.26
CA ALA A 826 -11.69 -1.40 -10.15
C ALA A 826 -12.67 -0.89 -11.21
N ASP A 827 -13.18 0.33 -11.02
CA ASP A 827 -13.95 1.06 -12.03
C ASP A 827 -13.02 1.39 -13.20
N PHE A 828 -12.93 0.46 -14.16
CA PHE A 828 -12.17 0.64 -15.41
C PHE A 828 -12.91 1.55 -16.40
N SER A 829 -13.33 2.74 -15.97
CA SER A 829 -13.73 3.85 -16.82
C SER A 829 -12.55 4.75 -17.25
N ALA A 830 -11.34 4.16 -17.34
CA ALA A 830 -10.17 4.80 -17.93
C ALA A 830 -10.21 4.71 -19.47
N ASP A 831 -10.31 5.87 -20.13
CA ASP A 831 -10.27 6.02 -21.59
C ASP A 831 -8.86 5.69 -22.12
N VAL A 832 -8.62 4.42 -22.50
CA VAL A 832 -7.27 3.91 -22.81
C VAL A 832 -6.70 4.59 -24.06
N THR A 833 -5.84 5.58 -23.84
CA THR A 833 -5.01 6.19 -24.88
C THR A 833 -3.55 5.81 -24.61
N TYR A 834 -2.91 5.08 -25.52
CA TYR A 834 -1.54 4.58 -25.34
C TYR A 834 -0.52 5.71 -25.13
N GLY A 835 0.17 5.68 -23.99
CA GLY A 835 1.35 6.51 -23.73
C GLY A 835 1.66 6.66 -22.24
N ILE A 836 2.84 6.18 -21.82
CA ILE A 836 3.58 6.52 -20.60
C ILE A 836 2.73 7.14 -19.46
N LYS A 837 1.94 6.30 -18.77
CA LYS A 837 1.37 6.60 -17.45
C LYS A 837 1.51 5.36 -16.56
N PRO A 838 1.75 5.52 -15.24
CA PRO A 838 1.56 4.43 -14.29
C PRO A 838 0.08 4.04 -14.24
N LEU A 839 -0.25 2.85 -13.73
CA LEU A 839 -1.63 2.57 -13.32
C LEU A 839 -1.98 3.49 -12.14
N SER A 840 -2.88 4.44 -12.36
CA SER A 840 -3.62 5.08 -11.28
C SER A 840 -4.65 4.08 -10.76
N VAL A 841 -4.34 3.38 -9.66
CA VAL A 841 -5.33 2.57 -8.93
C VAL A 841 -6.05 3.51 -7.97
N GLN A 842 -7.18 4.05 -8.43
CA GLN A 842 -8.14 4.71 -7.55
C GLN A 842 -8.85 3.62 -6.74
N PHE A 843 -8.55 3.54 -5.44
CA PHE A 843 -9.24 2.64 -4.51
C PHE A 843 -10.55 3.28 -4.06
N THR A 844 -11.64 3.01 -4.78
CA THR A 844 -12.97 3.38 -4.30
C THR A 844 -13.52 2.25 -3.44
N ASP A 845 -13.65 2.48 -2.13
CA ASP A 845 -14.43 1.59 -1.26
C ASP A 845 -15.91 1.71 -1.66
N VAL A 846 -16.38 0.72 -2.42
CA VAL A 846 -17.77 0.66 -2.91
C VAL A 846 -18.69 -0.13 -1.98
N SER A 847 -18.22 -0.58 -0.81
CA SER A 847 -19.03 -1.36 0.16
C SER A 847 -20.36 -0.69 0.51
N ASN A 848 -20.38 0.64 0.59
CA ASN A 848 -21.58 1.43 0.87
C ASN A 848 -22.55 1.56 -0.33
N SER A 849 -22.10 1.34 -1.57
CA SER A 849 -22.91 1.63 -2.78
C SER A 849 -23.87 0.51 -3.21
N VAL A 850 -23.59 -0.74 -2.81
CA VAL A 850 -24.40 -1.90 -3.21
C VAL A 850 -25.57 -2.12 -2.25
N VAL A 851 -25.39 -1.81 -0.96
CA VAL A 851 -26.36 -2.09 0.11
C VAL A 851 -27.55 -1.13 0.06
N ASP A 852 -27.34 0.16 -0.23
CA ASP A 852 -28.41 1.17 -0.36
C ASP A 852 -29.43 0.84 -1.47
N SER A 853 -29.11 -0.05 -2.41
CA SER A 853 -30.02 -0.46 -3.49
C SER A 853 -31.02 -1.55 -3.10
N ILE A 854 -30.95 -2.07 -1.85
CA ILE A 854 -31.77 -3.19 -1.36
C ILE A 854 -32.91 -2.72 -0.43
N VAL A 855 -32.95 -1.42 -0.05
CA VAL A 855 -33.88 -0.87 0.97
C VAL A 855 -34.85 0.21 0.42
N ASP A 856 -35.37 0.07 -0.82
CA ASP A 856 -36.44 0.94 -1.40
C ASP A 856 -37.47 0.17 -2.28
#